data_AF-A0A4W5Q813-F1
#
_entry.id   AF-A0A4W5Q813-F1
#
_cell.length_a   1.000
_cell.length_b   1.000
_cell.length_c   1.000
_cell.angle_alpha   90.00
_cell.angle_beta   90.00
_cell.angle_gamma   90.00
#
_symmetry.space_group_name_H-M   'P 1'
#
loop_
_entity.id
_entity.type
_entity.pdbx_description
1 polymer ?
#
loop_
_entity_poly.entity_id
_entity_poly.type
_entity_poly.pdbx_seq_one_letter_code
_entity_poly.pdbx_strand_id
1 'polypeptide(L)'
;MLTAQDVSYDGDRNIHTKWKKHQAFMAELASNKDWLNKIDQEGQELMDAKPEFEPIVTERLVKLHELWDKLESTAEDKARLLFDANRSELFDQSLADIKKWLAELQKELQGADEVKDLTNANILLKKHQQTENQVRDRARELEELQKAVEKHGGLAGSREGQLETEQQAIQMDFQQLLNPLAQRRGKLEAAKTVHQFYRDLADEMLWVEERLPRAMSDEHGNNLQAVQMLLKKNQTLQREIEGHRPRVDEVLERGRRMASAATEAGGPEAERIGEQLEEVWSLLQDEMAKRRDRLNGSNLAQQYYNDADEAEAWIGEEELYMITDEKAKDERGAMLMLKRHLVMKEAIDDYSDSIQKLADRAQKMLNEDHPDGESVIRRQGQVDKQYAGLKDLAEDRRRNLDHVYHHFLLSREVEDLEHFIAERDVVASSQEMGQDLDHVTILRDKFRDFARETGMVGQERVDYVNQTIDELIEAGHTEASTMAEWKDSVNESWADLLELIDTRAQLLQASYDLLKYFDDGKELVAQIQEKHNEIPADLGEDFSKADTFHRMHAAFERDISALGKQVQQFQETAARLHAQYAGDQAVEIQTQEKEVVEAWKGLLDACDGRRKCLEETADKFRFFTMVRDLMAWMESIIQQIETQEKPRDVSSVELLMTYHQGIMSEIDQRGPKFSECVEHGEALLARKHKDSVEQREKRKEMMIKWDDLWDWLRLLLEVCQFARDASVAEAWLVAQEPYVASKDLGQTVDEVEKLLKRHEAFEKSTATWEERFSALERLTTVYLQCVCVSIHYPYLWVKMTTFCVCVSLSLSLSLSLSLSLSLSLSLSQLELLELRKQQQEMQQFVTEEQQRSQMESRRQDTGFAEDSSQLYTIEEQTLVSTELMYADKMTISDNIIPNLSCFLSMSLLQQNVFVLLSSHRSWNNLYCVLKPGQLSVYKDAKSISHGSTYHGEDPLSLCNANCEVLTNYKKKKHVFKLRLGDGSEYLFQCKEKVSSSCTSK
;
A
#
# COMPACT_ATOMS: atom_id res chain seq x y z
N MET A 1 -21.02 125.59 -136.93
CA MET A 1 -21.19 124.85 -138.20
C MET A 1 -19.98 124.00 -138.55
N LEU A 2 -18.86 124.59 -139.00
CA LEU A 2 -17.70 123.87 -139.56
C LEU A 2 -17.17 122.70 -138.70
N THR A 3 -17.13 122.82 -137.37
CA THR A 3 -16.68 121.76 -136.45
C THR A 3 -17.64 120.57 -136.32
N ALA A 4 -18.96 120.79 -136.44
CA ALA A 4 -19.96 119.72 -136.44
C ALA A 4 -20.05 119.04 -137.81
N GLN A 5 -19.97 119.83 -138.90
CA GLN A 5 -20.00 119.35 -140.28
C GLN A 5 -18.66 118.78 -140.79
N ASP A 6 -17.63 118.70 -139.96
CA ASP A 6 -16.41 117.96 -140.28
C ASP A 6 -16.68 116.45 -140.19
N VAL A 7 -16.90 115.81 -141.35
CA VAL A 7 -17.19 114.38 -141.51
C VAL A 7 -15.91 113.56 -141.79
N SER A 8 -14.74 113.98 -141.29
CA SER A 8 -13.46 113.25 -141.44
C SER A 8 -13.36 111.98 -140.55
N TYR A 9 -14.32 111.06 -140.72
CA TYR A 9 -14.42 109.81 -139.95
C TYR A 9 -13.55 108.65 -140.45
N ASP A 10 -13.03 108.76 -141.67
CA ASP A 10 -12.28 107.71 -142.39
C ASP A 10 -10.82 107.58 -141.89
N GLY A 11 -10.63 107.26 -140.61
CA GLY A 11 -9.29 107.04 -140.06
C GLY A 11 -9.28 106.55 -138.61
N ASP A 12 -9.05 105.26 -138.44
CA ASP A 12 -9.13 104.52 -137.17
C ASP A 12 -8.05 104.90 -136.15
N ARG A 13 -7.04 105.67 -136.56
CA ARG A 13 -5.95 106.03 -135.65
C ARG A 13 -6.45 107.04 -134.61
N ASN A 14 -6.51 106.57 -133.37
CA ASN A 14 -6.78 107.32 -132.14
C ASN A 14 -8.24 107.77 -131.98
N ILE A 15 -9.19 106.86 -132.24
CA ILE A 15 -10.64 107.05 -132.02
C ILE A 15 -10.91 107.50 -130.57
N HIS A 16 -10.22 106.94 -129.58
CA HIS A 16 -10.33 107.35 -128.18
C HIS A 16 -10.06 108.85 -127.93
N THR A 17 -9.02 109.42 -128.57
CA THR A 17 -8.73 110.86 -128.45
C THR A 17 -9.69 111.71 -129.28
N LYS A 18 -10.20 111.20 -130.41
CA LYS A 18 -11.29 111.85 -131.17
C LYS A 18 -12.57 111.93 -130.31
N TRP A 19 -12.93 110.86 -129.62
CA TRP A 19 -14.06 110.81 -128.68
C TRP A 19 -13.92 111.82 -127.55
N LYS A 20 -12.78 111.84 -126.83
CA LYS A 20 -12.52 112.84 -125.77
C LYS A 20 -12.55 114.28 -126.27
N LYS A 21 -12.09 114.56 -127.49
CA LYS A 21 -12.18 115.91 -128.10
C LYS A 21 -13.62 116.29 -128.47
N HIS A 22 -14.39 115.36 -129.02
CA HIS A 22 -15.81 115.62 -129.34
C HIS A 22 -16.66 115.78 -128.08
N GLN A 23 -16.37 115.03 -127.01
CA GLN A 23 -16.99 115.21 -125.70
C GLN A 23 -16.77 116.62 -125.13
N ALA A 24 -15.56 117.19 -125.29
CA ALA A 24 -15.29 118.58 -124.92
C ALA A 24 -16.06 119.57 -125.81
N PHE A 25 -16.10 119.34 -127.13
CA PHE A 25 -16.87 120.17 -128.07
C PHE A 25 -18.38 120.17 -127.77
N MET A 26 -18.96 119.04 -127.36
CA MET A 26 -20.37 118.97 -126.92
C MET A 26 -20.63 119.85 -125.68
N ALA A 27 -19.69 119.89 -124.73
CA ALA A 27 -19.81 120.76 -123.55
C ALA A 27 -19.67 122.25 -123.91
N GLU A 28 -18.79 122.60 -124.86
CA GLU A 28 -18.70 123.95 -125.42
C GLU A 28 -19.97 124.35 -126.19
N LEU A 29 -20.61 123.40 -126.89
CA LEU A 29 -21.86 123.64 -127.62
C LEU A 29 -23.00 124.00 -126.67
N ALA A 30 -23.19 123.20 -125.61
CA ALA A 30 -24.20 123.44 -124.58
C ALA A 30 -24.02 124.82 -123.90
N SER A 31 -22.77 125.19 -123.60
CA SER A 31 -22.43 126.49 -123.00
C SER A 31 -22.79 127.70 -123.87
N ASN A 32 -22.79 127.55 -125.20
CA ASN A 32 -23.12 128.65 -126.13
C ASN A 32 -24.63 128.81 -126.38
N LYS A 33 -25.49 127.90 -125.89
CA LYS A 33 -26.95 127.97 -126.09
C LYS A 33 -27.57 129.19 -125.38
N ASP A 34 -27.00 129.61 -124.25
CA ASP A 34 -27.41 130.83 -123.53
C ASP A 34 -27.13 132.13 -124.30
N TRP A 35 -26.20 132.11 -125.27
CA TRP A 35 -25.91 133.28 -126.12
C TRP A 35 -26.99 133.48 -127.20
N LEU A 36 -27.63 132.39 -127.65
CA LEU A 36 -28.73 132.42 -128.62
C LEU A 36 -29.93 133.18 -128.05
N ASN A 37 -30.40 132.75 -126.86
CA ASN A 37 -31.51 133.35 -126.10
C ASN A 37 -31.33 134.88 -125.89
N LYS A 38 -30.08 135.33 -125.78
CA LYS A 38 -29.73 136.73 -125.55
C LYS A 38 -29.87 137.59 -126.81
N ILE A 39 -29.56 137.02 -127.98
CA ILE A 39 -29.75 137.67 -129.28
C ILE A 39 -31.23 137.79 -129.61
N ASP A 40 -32.07 136.83 -129.22
CA ASP A 40 -33.52 136.96 -129.36
C ASP A 40 -34.06 138.14 -128.54
N GLN A 41 -33.58 138.31 -127.31
CA GLN A 41 -34.00 139.40 -126.43
C GLN A 41 -33.56 140.78 -126.95
N GLU A 42 -32.30 140.93 -127.37
CA GLU A 42 -31.81 142.16 -128.02
C GLU A 42 -32.54 142.43 -129.36
N GLY A 43 -32.92 141.36 -130.09
CA GLY A 43 -33.73 141.45 -131.30
C GLY A 43 -35.16 141.91 -131.01
N GLN A 44 -35.81 141.39 -129.97
CA GLN A 44 -37.16 141.77 -129.56
C GLN A 44 -37.25 143.26 -129.18
N GLU A 45 -36.28 143.75 -128.39
CA GLU A 45 -36.18 145.18 -128.05
C GLU A 45 -36.01 146.06 -129.30
N LEU A 46 -35.29 145.58 -130.33
CA LEU A 46 -35.11 146.30 -131.59
C LEU A 46 -36.41 146.39 -132.42
N MET A 47 -37.25 145.34 -132.38
CA MET A 47 -38.55 145.31 -133.05
C MET A 47 -39.56 146.23 -132.37
N ASP A 48 -39.64 146.20 -131.04
CA ASP A 48 -40.51 147.08 -130.26
C ASP A 48 -40.12 148.56 -130.42
N ALA A 49 -38.81 148.86 -130.49
CA ALA A 49 -38.32 150.24 -130.64
C ALA A 49 -38.49 150.82 -132.04
N LYS A 50 -38.51 149.99 -133.10
CA LYS A 50 -38.72 150.41 -134.49
C LYS A 50 -39.51 149.36 -135.30
N PRO A 51 -40.86 149.44 -135.28
CA PRO A 51 -41.74 148.47 -135.95
C PRO A 51 -41.50 148.31 -137.46
N GLU A 52 -40.96 149.33 -138.11
CA GLU A 52 -40.60 149.32 -139.55
C GLU A 52 -39.46 148.33 -139.92
N PHE A 53 -38.81 147.68 -138.94
CA PHE A 53 -37.82 146.63 -139.15
C PHE A 53 -38.24 145.23 -138.63
N GLU A 54 -39.41 145.10 -137.98
CA GLU A 54 -39.90 143.85 -137.37
C GLU A 54 -39.91 142.63 -138.32
N PRO A 55 -40.32 142.74 -139.60
CA PRO A 55 -40.30 141.60 -140.51
C PRO A 55 -38.88 141.08 -140.82
N ILE A 56 -37.89 141.99 -140.80
CA ILE A 56 -36.49 141.69 -141.17
C ILE A 56 -35.74 141.07 -139.99
N VAL A 57 -36.01 141.55 -138.77
CA VAL A 57 -35.42 140.99 -137.54
C VAL A 57 -35.99 139.59 -137.27
N THR A 58 -37.31 139.40 -137.43
CA THR A 58 -37.96 138.08 -137.28
C THR A 58 -37.38 137.04 -138.24
N GLU A 59 -37.22 137.38 -139.54
CA GLU A 59 -36.60 136.47 -140.52
C GLU A 59 -35.15 136.09 -140.14
N ARG A 60 -34.43 137.01 -139.50
CA ARG A 60 -33.04 136.80 -139.05
C ARG A 60 -32.94 135.91 -137.81
N LEU A 61 -33.82 136.06 -136.82
CA LEU A 61 -33.83 135.23 -135.61
C LEU A 61 -34.25 133.78 -135.92
N VAL A 62 -35.27 133.59 -136.77
CA VAL A 62 -35.69 132.25 -137.22
C VAL A 62 -34.56 131.53 -137.97
N LYS A 63 -33.85 132.22 -138.87
CA LYS A 63 -32.68 131.64 -139.55
C LYS A 63 -31.50 131.36 -138.62
N LEU A 64 -31.40 132.03 -137.48
CA LEU A 64 -30.37 131.72 -136.48
C LEU A 64 -30.71 130.41 -135.76
N HIS A 65 -31.99 130.19 -135.41
CA HIS A 65 -32.49 128.96 -134.81
C HIS A 65 -32.36 127.74 -135.75
N GLU A 66 -32.78 127.85 -137.02
CA GLU A 66 -32.61 126.77 -138.00
C GLU A 66 -31.15 126.34 -138.20
N LEU A 67 -30.21 127.25 -137.99
CA LEU A 67 -28.76 126.97 -138.04
C LEU A 67 -28.22 126.41 -136.73
N TRP A 68 -28.85 126.70 -135.60
CA TRP A 68 -28.51 126.14 -134.29
C TRP A 68 -29.01 124.71 -134.12
N ASP A 69 -30.27 124.41 -134.43
CA ASP A 69 -30.82 123.06 -134.30
C ASP A 69 -30.09 122.05 -135.21
N LYS A 70 -29.70 122.48 -136.42
CA LYS A 70 -28.80 121.71 -137.31
C LYS A 70 -27.42 121.47 -136.71
N LEU A 71 -26.91 122.41 -135.91
CA LEU A 71 -25.61 122.29 -135.25
C LEU A 71 -25.66 121.30 -134.09
N GLU A 72 -26.71 121.35 -133.28
CA GLU A 72 -26.93 120.48 -132.13
C GLU A 72 -27.17 119.04 -132.58
N SER A 73 -28.11 118.82 -133.52
CA SER A 73 -28.38 117.49 -134.11
C SER A 73 -27.15 116.85 -134.75
N THR A 74 -26.37 117.58 -135.57
CA THR A 74 -25.17 117.00 -136.19
C THR A 74 -24.04 116.74 -135.19
N ALA A 75 -24.03 117.44 -134.04
CA ALA A 75 -23.06 117.16 -132.98
C ALA A 75 -23.46 115.94 -132.12
N GLU A 76 -24.75 115.72 -131.86
CA GLU A 76 -25.24 114.53 -131.14
C GLU A 76 -25.04 113.22 -131.93
N ASP A 77 -25.35 113.20 -133.23
CA ASP A 77 -25.14 112.00 -134.06
C ASP A 77 -23.65 111.67 -134.20
N LYS A 78 -22.82 112.71 -134.32
CA LYS A 78 -21.35 112.61 -134.30
C LYS A 78 -20.81 112.09 -132.95
N ALA A 79 -21.54 112.30 -131.85
CA ALA A 79 -21.20 111.74 -130.54
C ALA A 79 -21.51 110.24 -130.45
N ARG A 80 -22.69 109.79 -130.90
CA ARG A 80 -23.07 108.37 -130.89
C ARG A 80 -22.05 107.50 -131.65
N LEU A 81 -21.71 107.89 -132.87
CA LEU A 81 -20.77 107.13 -133.72
C LEU A 81 -19.36 107.00 -133.11
N LEU A 82 -18.85 108.04 -132.43
CA LEU A 82 -17.56 107.97 -131.74
C LEU A 82 -17.57 107.06 -130.52
N PHE A 83 -18.68 107.04 -129.77
CA PHE A 83 -18.83 106.19 -128.59
C PHE A 83 -18.77 104.70 -128.96
N ASP A 84 -19.53 104.29 -129.98
CA ASP A 84 -19.58 102.89 -130.42
C ASP A 84 -18.29 102.42 -131.08
N ALA A 85 -17.63 103.27 -131.90
CA ALA A 85 -16.34 102.95 -132.48
C ALA A 85 -15.25 102.75 -131.40
N ASN A 86 -15.17 103.67 -130.42
CA ASN A 86 -14.27 103.53 -129.27
C ASN A 86 -14.59 102.29 -128.41
N ARG A 87 -15.88 101.92 -128.31
CA ARG A 87 -16.33 100.73 -127.58
C ARG A 87 -15.82 99.45 -128.25
N SER A 88 -15.95 99.32 -129.57
CA SER A 88 -15.44 98.15 -130.31
C SER A 88 -13.93 97.99 -130.15
N GLU A 89 -13.14 99.06 -130.30
CA GLU A 89 -11.67 99.00 -130.26
C GLU A 89 -11.14 98.39 -128.94
N LEU A 90 -11.81 98.70 -127.81
CA LEU A 90 -11.44 98.16 -126.50
C LEU A 90 -11.84 96.68 -126.32
N PHE A 91 -12.96 96.24 -126.92
CA PHE A 91 -13.34 94.83 -126.93
C PHE A 91 -12.35 94.00 -127.76
N ASP A 92 -12.01 94.48 -128.96
CA ASP A 92 -11.06 93.82 -129.87
C ASP A 92 -9.67 93.63 -129.23
N GLN A 93 -9.15 94.66 -128.53
CA GLN A 93 -7.91 94.57 -127.76
C GLN A 93 -8.00 93.52 -126.64
N SER A 94 -9.10 93.54 -125.88
CA SER A 94 -9.31 92.62 -124.75
C SER A 94 -9.40 91.14 -125.20
N LEU A 95 -10.10 90.88 -126.30
CA LEU A 95 -10.21 89.53 -126.87
C LEU A 95 -8.88 89.02 -127.45
N ALA A 96 -8.08 89.91 -128.06
CA ALA A 96 -6.75 89.58 -128.57
C ALA A 96 -5.77 89.18 -127.43
N ASP A 97 -5.78 89.90 -126.31
CA ASP A 97 -4.96 89.59 -125.14
C ASP A 97 -5.34 88.25 -124.50
N ILE A 98 -6.65 87.94 -124.38
CA ILE A 98 -7.14 86.65 -123.87
C ILE A 98 -6.71 85.51 -124.81
N LYS A 99 -6.88 85.66 -126.12
CA LYS A 99 -6.43 84.67 -127.13
C LYS A 99 -4.93 84.41 -127.06
N LYS A 100 -4.12 85.47 -126.94
CA LYS A 100 -2.65 85.34 -126.82
C LYS A 100 -2.26 84.56 -125.56
N TRP A 101 -2.86 84.91 -124.43
CA TRP A 101 -2.58 84.26 -123.15
C TRP A 101 -3.00 82.78 -123.14
N LEU A 102 -4.14 82.43 -123.76
CA LEU A 102 -4.57 81.03 -123.93
C LEU A 102 -3.55 80.20 -124.72
N ALA A 103 -3.01 80.75 -125.82
CA ALA A 103 -2.00 80.05 -126.63
C ALA A 103 -0.66 79.88 -125.89
N GLU A 104 -0.27 80.86 -125.06
CA GLU A 104 0.90 80.75 -124.17
C GLU A 104 0.69 79.65 -123.10
N LEU A 105 -0.49 79.61 -122.47
CA LEU A 105 -0.85 78.59 -121.47
C LEU A 105 -0.97 77.16 -122.05
N GLN A 106 -1.61 77.00 -123.21
CA GLN A 106 -1.70 75.69 -123.89
C GLN A 106 -0.33 75.08 -124.15
N LYS A 107 0.67 75.92 -124.46
CA LYS A 107 2.07 75.49 -124.65
C LYS A 107 2.76 75.09 -123.35
N GLU A 108 2.51 75.79 -122.24
CA GLU A 108 3.04 75.39 -120.92
C GLU A 108 2.46 74.05 -120.44
N LEU A 109 1.19 73.76 -120.75
CA LEU A 109 0.51 72.52 -120.37
C LEU A 109 0.95 71.28 -121.17
N GLN A 110 1.72 71.45 -122.25
CA GLN A 110 2.36 70.35 -122.98
C GLN A 110 3.70 69.92 -122.37
N GLY A 111 4.22 70.65 -121.37
CA GLY A 111 5.42 70.27 -120.62
C GLY A 111 5.19 69.07 -119.69
N ALA A 112 6.13 68.13 -119.69
CA ALA A 112 6.15 67.04 -118.71
C ALA A 112 6.80 67.51 -117.40
N ASP A 113 6.02 67.59 -116.32
CA ASP A 113 6.54 67.85 -114.97
C ASP A 113 7.18 66.57 -114.39
N GLU A 114 8.49 66.63 -114.10
CA GLU A 114 9.20 65.59 -113.34
C GLU A 114 9.17 65.97 -111.84
N VAL A 115 8.50 65.16 -111.02
CA VAL A 115 8.39 65.37 -109.56
C VAL A 115 9.51 64.62 -108.83
N LYS A 116 10.37 65.35 -108.11
CA LYS A 116 11.62 64.80 -107.53
C LYS A 116 11.60 64.55 -106.03
N ASP A 117 10.74 65.27 -105.31
CA ASP A 117 10.62 65.20 -103.86
C ASP A 117 9.28 65.82 -103.39
N LEU A 118 8.92 65.64 -102.12
CA LEU A 118 7.68 66.15 -101.54
C LEU A 118 7.57 67.69 -101.57
N THR A 119 8.68 68.42 -101.42
CA THR A 119 8.72 69.89 -101.48
C THR A 119 8.51 70.36 -102.91
N ASN A 120 9.21 69.75 -103.86
CA ASN A 120 9.04 69.95 -105.29
C ASN A 120 7.60 69.66 -105.75
N ALA A 121 6.99 68.56 -105.28
CA ALA A 121 5.58 68.22 -105.53
C ALA A 121 4.62 69.31 -105.02
N ASN A 122 4.80 69.80 -103.78
CA ASN A 122 3.99 70.86 -103.21
C ASN A 122 4.19 72.22 -103.92
N ILE A 123 5.41 72.53 -104.40
CA ILE A 123 5.70 73.73 -105.21
C ILE A 123 5.01 73.65 -106.56
N LEU A 124 5.07 72.49 -107.25
CA LEU A 124 4.40 72.28 -108.53
C LEU A 124 2.88 72.34 -108.39
N LEU A 125 2.29 71.72 -107.36
CA LEU A 125 0.86 71.86 -107.04
C LEU A 125 0.47 73.31 -106.74
N LYS A 126 1.29 74.07 -106.00
CA LYS A 126 1.01 75.49 -105.72
C LYS A 126 1.06 76.36 -106.97
N LYS A 127 2.02 76.11 -107.88
CA LYS A 127 2.06 76.76 -109.20
C LYS A 127 0.84 76.38 -110.03
N HIS A 128 0.50 75.09 -110.09
CA HIS A 128 -0.67 74.59 -110.81
C HIS A 128 -1.97 75.22 -110.30
N GLN A 129 -2.12 75.38 -108.98
CA GLN A 129 -3.29 76.04 -108.38
C GLN A 129 -3.35 77.54 -108.75
N GLN A 130 -2.20 78.22 -108.89
CA GLN A 130 -2.14 79.59 -109.40
C GLN A 130 -2.56 79.64 -110.87
N THR A 131 -2.16 78.67 -111.69
CA THR A 131 -2.63 78.53 -113.09
C THR A 131 -4.14 78.27 -113.16
N GLU A 132 -4.70 77.34 -112.38
CA GLU A 132 -6.15 77.10 -112.30
C GLU A 132 -6.93 78.36 -111.87
N ASN A 133 -6.36 79.19 -110.99
CA ASN A 133 -6.98 80.46 -110.59
C ASN A 133 -6.91 81.50 -111.73
N GLN A 134 -5.77 81.65 -112.40
CA GLN A 134 -5.64 82.52 -113.58
C GLN A 134 -6.62 82.14 -114.70
N VAL A 135 -6.80 80.83 -114.96
CA VAL A 135 -7.82 80.31 -115.89
C VAL A 135 -9.23 80.74 -115.46
N ARG A 136 -9.55 80.61 -114.17
CA ARG A 136 -10.87 81.00 -113.62
C ARG A 136 -11.13 82.49 -113.68
N ASP A 137 -10.11 83.31 -113.43
CA ASP A 137 -10.24 84.77 -113.43
C ASP A 137 -10.27 85.33 -114.86
N ARG A 138 -9.46 84.81 -115.80
CA ARG A 138 -9.55 85.14 -117.23
C ARG A 138 -10.86 84.67 -117.88
N ALA A 139 -11.42 83.54 -117.44
CA ALA A 139 -12.76 83.11 -117.85
C ALA A 139 -13.86 84.06 -117.32
N ARG A 140 -13.71 84.60 -116.10
CA ARG A 140 -14.62 85.62 -115.56
C ARG A 140 -14.51 86.94 -116.33
N GLU A 141 -13.30 87.37 -116.68
CA GLU A 141 -13.09 88.54 -117.55
C GLU A 141 -13.85 88.39 -118.89
N LEU A 142 -13.80 87.19 -119.50
CA LEU A 142 -14.56 86.90 -120.73
C LEU A 142 -16.09 86.98 -120.52
N GLU A 143 -16.61 86.48 -119.41
CA GLU A 143 -18.02 86.61 -119.05
C GLU A 143 -18.43 88.07 -118.74
N GLU A 144 -17.57 88.85 -118.11
CA GLU A 144 -17.81 90.26 -117.79
C GLU A 144 -17.81 91.12 -119.06
N LEU A 145 -16.91 90.82 -120.01
CA LEU A 145 -16.95 91.37 -121.36
C LEU A 145 -18.26 90.99 -122.08
N GLN A 146 -18.70 89.74 -122.01
CA GLN A 146 -19.98 89.30 -122.61
C GLN A 146 -21.17 90.13 -122.08
N LYS A 147 -21.30 90.24 -120.75
CA LYS A 147 -22.36 91.00 -120.07
C LYS A 147 -22.27 92.50 -120.38
N ALA A 148 -21.08 93.03 -120.67
CA ALA A 148 -20.88 94.42 -121.09
C ALA A 148 -21.31 94.68 -122.54
N VAL A 149 -21.24 93.68 -123.43
CA VAL A 149 -21.84 93.77 -124.78
C VAL A 149 -23.36 93.77 -124.68
N GLU A 150 -23.95 92.77 -124.01
CA GLU A 150 -25.41 92.62 -123.84
C GLU A 150 -26.08 93.88 -123.27
N LYS A 151 -25.48 94.47 -122.24
CA LYS A 151 -26.08 95.56 -121.44
C LYS A 151 -26.12 96.93 -122.14
N HIS A 152 -25.26 97.16 -123.13
CA HIS A 152 -25.08 98.48 -123.75
C HIS A 152 -25.68 98.61 -125.16
N GLY A 153 -26.36 97.57 -125.66
CA GLY A 153 -26.92 97.54 -127.01
C GLY A 153 -25.86 97.23 -128.07
N GLY A 154 -26.29 96.56 -129.14
CA GLY A 154 -25.42 95.98 -130.15
C GLY A 154 -24.52 96.98 -130.89
N LEU A 155 -23.38 96.49 -131.38
CA LEU A 155 -22.51 97.25 -132.30
C LEU A 155 -23.11 97.18 -133.71
N ALA A 156 -23.52 98.32 -134.25
CA ALA A 156 -24.41 98.41 -135.42
C ALA A 156 -23.84 97.77 -136.70
N GLY A 157 -24.25 96.53 -136.98
CA GLY A 157 -24.20 95.89 -138.30
C GLY A 157 -22.92 95.09 -138.59
N SER A 158 -23.09 93.81 -138.97
CA SER A 158 -22.08 92.85 -139.46
C SER A 158 -20.88 92.52 -138.55
N ARG A 159 -20.48 93.39 -137.62
CA ARG A 159 -19.38 93.18 -136.67
C ARG A 159 -19.76 92.24 -135.54
N GLU A 160 -21.02 92.34 -135.10
CA GLU A 160 -21.61 91.64 -133.96
C GLU A 160 -21.47 90.11 -134.05
N GLY A 161 -21.96 89.49 -135.12
CA GLY A 161 -21.86 88.04 -135.32
C GLY A 161 -20.43 87.52 -135.52
N GLN A 162 -19.47 88.37 -135.93
CA GLN A 162 -18.05 87.99 -135.95
C GLN A 162 -17.49 87.90 -134.52
N LEU A 163 -17.82 88.90 -133.67
CA LEU A 163 -17.42 88.92 -132.27
C LEU A 163 -18.03 87.75 -131.48
N GLU A 164 -19.31 87.43 -131.70
CA GLU A 164 -19.94 86.23 -131.10
C GLU A 164 -19.20 84.94 -131.49
N THR A 165 -18.86 84.78 -132.77
CA THR A 165 -18.13 83.60 -133.26
C THR A 165 -16.73 83.50 -132.65
N GLU A 166 -16.02 84.62 -132.54
CA GLU A 166 -14.70 84.65 -131.90
C GLU A 166 -14.76 84.40 -130.39
N GLN A 167 -15.81 84.88 -129.71
CA GLN A 167 -16.02 84.67 -128.28
C GLN A 167 -16.38 83.21 -127.97
N GLN A 168 -17.22 82.57 -128.78
CA GLN A 168 -17.52 81.14 -128.66
C GLN A 168 -16.27 80.27 -128.87
N ALA A 169 -15.39 80.63 -129.82
CA ALA A 169 -14.12 79.93 -130.01
C ALA A 169 -13.21 80.01 -128.76
N ILE A 170 -13.03 81.21 -128.19
CA ILE A 170 -12.29 81.40 -126.93
C ILE A 170 -12.90 80.55 -125.80
N GLN A 171 -14.23 80.52 -125.69
CA GLN A 171 -14.93 79.76 -124.65
C GLN A 171 -14.76 78.23 -124.82
N MET A 172 -14.70 77.74 -126.05
CA MET A 172 -14.34 76.33 -126.34
C MET A 172 -12.87 76.03 -126.01
N ASP A 173 -11.94 76.96 -126.23
CA ASP A 173 -10.53 76.79 -125.86
C ASP A 173 -10.35 76.71 -124.33
N PHE A 174 -11.06 77.56 -123.57
CA PHE A 174 -11.15 77.43 -122.11
C PHE A 174 -11.70 76.07 -121.67
N GLN A 175 -12.73 75.55 -122.33
CA GLN A 175 -13.32 74.27 -121.99
C GLN A 175 -12.40 73.09 -122.30
N GLN A 176 -11.63 73.15 -123.39
CA GLN A 176 -10.62 72.15 -123.74
C GLN A 176 -9.46 72.10 -122.72
N LEU A 177 -9.09 73.22 -122.11
CA LEU A 177 -8.03 73.29 -121.09
C LEU A 177 -8.35 72.56 -119.77
N LEU A 178 -9.64 72.37 -119.44
CA LEU A 178 -10.06 71.78 -118.16
C LEU A 178 -9.56 70.34 -117.96
N ASN A 179 -9.57 69.53 -119.03
CA ASN A 179 -9.14 68.12 -118.95
C ASN A 179 -7.62 67.96 -118.76
N PRO A 180 -6.74 68.63 -119.54
CA PRO A 180 -5.30 68.68 -119.27
C PRO A 180 -4.95 69.21 -117.87
N LEU A 181 -5.65 70.24 -117.38
CA LEU A 181 -5.47 70.75 -116.02
C LEU A 181 -5.80 69.68 -114.98
N ALA A 182 -7.00 69.08 -115.04
CA ALA A 182 -7.41 68.04 -114.11
C ALA A 182 -6.50 66.80 -114.13
N GLN A 183 -6.03 66.37 -115.32
CA GLN A 183 -5.06 65.27 -115.44
C GLN A 183 -3.69 65.62 -114.86
N ARG A 184 -3.20 66.85 -115.09
CA ARG A 184 -1.94 67.33 -114.51
C ARG A 184 -2.04 67.43 -112.98
N ARG A 185 -3.15 67.95 -112.45
CA ARG A 185 -3.41 67.98 -111.00
C ARG A 185 -3.46 66.57 -110.41
N GLY A 186 -4.20 65.63 -111.01
CA GLY A 186 -4.26 64.24 -110.54
C GLY A 186 -2.89 63.54 -110.53
N LYS A 187 -2.04 63.76 -111.53
CA LYS A 187 -0.66 63.25 -111.56
C LYS A 187 0.22 63.86 -110.46
N LEU A 188 0.14 65.18 -110.25
CA LEU A 188 0.90 65.87 -109.20
C LEU A 188 0.42 65.50 -107.78
N GLU A 189 -0.89 65.30 -107.59
CA GLU A 189 -1.47 64.81 -106.33
C GLU A 189 -1.02 63.37 -106.04
N ALA A 190 -1.06 62.47 -107.03
CA ALA A 190 -0.56 61.10 -106.89
C ALA A 190 0.95 61.05 -106.58
N ALA A 191 1.76 61.82 -107.32
CA ALA A 191 3.20 61.93 -107.06
C ALA A 191 3.49 62.50 -105.65
N LYS A 192 2.69 63.46 -105.17
CA LYS A 192 2.73 63.93 -103.78
C LYS A 192 2.41 62.82 -102.79
N THR A 193 1.38 62.00 -103.01
CA THR A 193 1.03 60.91 -102.07
C THR A 193 2.13 59.87 -101.94
N VAL A 194 2.83 59.52 -103.03
CA VAL A 194 3.96 58.57 -102.98
C VAL A 194 5.14 59.14 -102.19
N HIS A 195 5.53 60.39 -102.46
CA HIS A 195 6.62 61.03 -101.70
C HIS A 195 6.25 61.32 -100.23
N GLN A 196 4.96 61.54 -99.93
CA GLN A 196 4.48 61.65 -98.56
C GLN A 196 4.55 60.29 -97.84
N PHE A 197 4.15 59.19 -98.49
CA PHE A 197 4.31 57.85 -97.90
C PHE A 197 5.77 57.52 -97.58
N TYR A 198 6.69 57.72 -98.52
CA TYR A 198 8.11 57.45 -98.25
C TYR A 198 8.70 58.34 -97.14
N ARG A 199 8.20 59.58 -96.99
CA ARG A 199 8.58 60.43 -95.86
C ARG A 199 8.02 59.92 -94.54
N ASP A 200 6.71 59.68 -94.50
CA ASP A 200 6.01 59.14 -93.33
C ASP A 200 6.67 57.84 -92.85
N LEU A 201 6.90 56.90 -93.76
CA LEU A 201 7.54 55.61 -93.46
C LEU A 201 8.96 55.77 -92.92
N ALA A 202 9.77 56.68 -93.48
CA ALA A 202 11.11 56.97 -92.96
C ALA A 202 11.07 57.61 -91.57
N ASP A 203 10.08 58.44 -91.28
CA ASP A 203 9.83 59.00 -89.95
C ASP A 203 9.38 57.92 -88.95
N GLU A 204 8.55 56.94 -89.35
CA GLU A 204 8.19 55.80 -88.49
C GLU A 204 9.36 54.83 -88.27
N MET A 205 10.18 54.54 -89.28
CA MET A 205 11.39 53.71 -89.12
C MET A 205 12.36 54.33 -88.11
N LEU A 206 12.66 55.63 -88.27
CA LEU A 206 13.50 56.37 -87.31
C LEU A 206 12.89 56.37 -85.91
N TRP A 207 11.56 56.49 -85.80
CA TRP A 207 10.88 56.39 -84.50
C TRP A 207 11.16 55.04 -83.84
N VAL A 208 11.08 53.94 -84.58
CA VAL A 208 11.36 52.58 -84.08
C VAL A 208 12.82 52.38 -83.72
N GLU A 209 13.76 52.82 -84.57
CA GLU A 209 15.21 52.77 -84.32
C GLU A 209 15.61 53.50 -83.03
N GLU A 210 14.99 54.64 -82.71
CA GLU A 210 15.21 55.38 -81.46
C GLU A 210 14.66 54.65 -80.21
N ARG A 211 13.64 53.79 -80.33
CA ARG A 211 13.03 53.07 -79.18
C ARG A 211 13.60 51.67 -78.99
N LEU A 212 14.05 51.00 -80.05
CA LEU A 212 14.56 49.62 -79.98
C LEU A 212 15.71 49.44 -78.98
N PRO A 213 16.74 50.32 -78.87
CA PRO A 213 17.76 50.22 -77.82
C PRO A 213 17.21 50.33 -76.38
N ARG A 214 16.10 51.06 -76.18
CA ARG A 214 15.43 51.17 -74.87
C ARG A 214 14.66 49.89 -74.51
N ALA A 215 14.21 49.14 -75.51
CA ALA A 215 13.57 47.84 -75.39
C ALA A 215 14.59 46.69 -75.23
N MET A 216 15.69 46.70 -75.98
CA MET A 216 16.76 45.69 -75.90
C MET A 216 17.66 45.81 -74.66
N SER A 217 17.58 46.92 -73.92
CA SER A 217 18.42 47.17 -72.74
C SER A 217 18.31 46.04 -71.70
N ASP A 218 19.46 45.56 -71.22
CA ASP A 218 19.55 44.59 -70.13
C ASP A 218 19.68 45.22 -68.73
N GLU A 219 19.55 46.55 -68.60
CA GLU A 219 19.53 47.19 -67.28
C GLU A 219 18.26 46.81 -66.52
N HIS A 220 18.35 45.88 -65.57
CA HIS A 220 17.27 45.51 -64.65
C HIS A 220 17.41 46.09 -63.23
N GLY A 221 18.60 46.55 -62.84
CA GLY A 221 18.86 47.17 -61.53
C GLY A 221 19.41 46.19 -60.48
N ASN A 222 19.83 46.73 -59.32
CA ASN A 222 20.55 46.01 -58.27
C ASN A 222 19.96 46.17 -56.86
N ASN A 223 18.84 46.88 -56.72
CA ASN A 223 18.03 46.97 -55.50
C ASN A 223 16.56 47.19 -55.89
N LEU A 224 15.64 46.88 -54.98
CA LEU A 224 14.20 46.93 -55.23
C LEU A 224 13.71 48.28 -55.78
N GLN A 225 14.20 49.40 -55.24
CA GLN A 225 13.81 50.74 -55.69
C GLN A 225 14.29 51.02 -57.13
N ALA A 226 15.48 50.55 -57.51
CA ALA A 226 16.00 50.65 -58.86
C ALA A 226 15.17 49.82 -59.85
N VAL A 227 14.81 48.57 -59.52
CA VAL A 227 13.95 47.74 -60.39
C VAL A 227 12.56 48.35 -60.55
N GLN A 228 11.94 48.82 -59.46
CA GLN A 228 10.63 49.48 -59.52
C GLN A 228 10.64 50.75 -60.38
N MET A 229 11.72 51.55 -60.32
CA MET A 229 11.90 52.68 -61.23
C MET A 229 12.02 52.22 -62.70
N LEU A 230 12.79 51.17 -62.96
CA LEU A 230 12.98 50.63 -64.31
C LEU A 230 11.69 49.99 -64.88
N LEU A 231 10.91 49.29 -64.05
CA LEU A 231 9.55 48.84 -64.38
C LEU A 231 8.65 50.02 -64.74
N LYS A 232 8.62 51.10 -63.94
CA LYS A 232 7.80 52.29 -64.23
C LYS A 232 8.23 53.01 -65.52
N LYS A 233 9.53 53.00 -65.84
CA LYS A 233 10.07 53.48 -67.13
C LYS A 233 9.64 52.56 -68.29
N ASN A 234 9.76 51.24 -68.13
CA ASN A 234 9.35 50.24 -69.13
C ASN A 234 7.83 50.29 -69.39
N GLN A 235 6.98 50.38 -68.36
CA GLN A 235 5.54 50.62 -68.49
C GLN A 235 5.18 51.93 -69.19
N THR A 236 6.07 52.93 -69.19
CA THR A 236 5.86 54.19 -69.91
C THR A 236 6.24 54.04 -71.38
N LEU A 237 7.38 53.39 -71.67
CA LEU A 237 7.76 52.99 -73.03
C LEU A 237 6.76 52.02 -73.68
N GLN A 238 6.19 51.09 -72.91
CA GLN A 238 5.14 50.18 -73.40
C GLN A 238 3.90 50.97 -73.85
N ARG A 239 3.44 51.94 -73.05
CA ARG A 239 2.34 52.84 -73.43
C ARG A 239 2.69 53.80 -74.57
N GLU A 240 3.94 54.23 -74.70
CA GLU A 240 4.44 54.96 -75.88
C GLU A 240 4.26 54.11 -77.16
N ILE A 241 4.63 52.82 -77.11
CA ILE A 241 4.58 51.89 -78.25
C ILE A 241 3.14 51.44 -78.57
N GLU A 242 2.34 51.09 -77.55
CA GLU A 242 0.92 50.76 -77.70
C GLU A 242 0.13 51.93 -78.30
N GLY A 243 0.42 53.16 -77.86
CA GLY A 243 -0.20 54.38 -78.38
C GLY A 243 0.26 54.77 -79.79
N HIS A 244 1.47 54.39 -80.20
CA HIS A 244 1.99 54.66 -81.55
C HIS A 244 1.54 53.64 -82.60
N ARG A 245 1.09 52.44 -82.16
CA ARG A 245 0.61 51.37 -83.05
C ARG A 245 -0.36 51.81 -84.16
N PRO A 246 -1.43 52.60 -83.89
CA PRO A 246 -2.39 52.98 -84.94
C PRO A 246 -1.77 53.79 -86.08
N ARG A 247 -0.65 54.48 -85.82
CA ARG A 247 0.08 55.25 -86.82
C ARG A 247 0.93 54.35 -87.72
N VAL A 248 1.60 53.35 -87.15
CA VAL A 248 2.34 52.33 -87.91
C VAL A 248 1.38 51.51 -88.76
N ASP A 249 0.25 51.07 -88.19
CA ASP A 249 -0.81 50.35 -88.91
C ASP A 249 -1.36 51.20 -90.09
N GLU A 250 -1.53 52.52 -89.92
CA GLU A 250 -1.98 53.47 -90.95
C GLU A 250 -0.95 53.67 -92.08
N VAL A 251 0.34 53.70 -91.76
CA VAL A 251 1.44 53.80 -92.75
C VAL A 251 1.59 52.51 -93.55
N LEU A 252 1.63 51.36 -92.88
CA LEU A 252 1.70 50.04 -93.53
C LEU A 252 0.49 49.80 -94.46
N GLU A 253 -0.70 50.20 -94.03
CA GLU A 253 -1.92 50.09 -94.83
C GLU A 253 -1.91 51.03 -96.05
N ARG A 254 -1.34 52.23 -95.95
CA ARG A 254 -1.08 53.09 -97.12
C ARG A 254 -0.04 52.48 -98.06
N GLY A 255 0.99 51.83 -97.53
CA GLY A 255 2.01 51.10 -98.30
C GLY A 255 1.41 49.97 -99.13
N ARG A 256 0.64 49.07 -98.51
CA ARG A 256 -0.07 47.98 -99.20
C ARG A 256 -0.98 48.48 -100.32
N ARG A 257 -1.73 49.57 -100.07
CA ARG A 257 -2.60 50.19 -101.09
C ARG A 257 -1.79 50.77 -102.25
N MET A 258 -0.66 51.45 -101.98
CA MET A 258 0.22 51.97 -103.02
C MET A 258 0.88 50.86 -103.86
N ALA A 259 1.37 49.79 -103.22
CA ALA A 259 1.92 48.64 -103.92
C ALA A 259 0.91 48.01 -104.88
N SER A 260 -0.35 47.86 -104.44
CA SER A 260 -1.45 47.33 -105.28
C SER A 260 -1.87 48.22 -106.47
N ALA A 261 -1.45 49.49 -106.49
CA ALA A 261 -1.89 50.49 -107.46
C ALA A 261 -0.81 50.97 -108.44
N ALA A 262 0.46 50.58 -108.26
CA ALA A 262 1.59 51.05 -109.04
C ALA A 262 1.89 50.14 -110.25
N THR A 263 1.91 50.71 -111.46
CA THR A 263 2.16 49.94 -112.71
C THR A 263 3.63 49.85 -113.12
N GLU A 264 4.53 50.62 -112.51
CA GLU A 264 5.98 50.62 -112.79
C GLU A 264 6.80 50.80 -111.50
N ALA A 265 7.99 50.19 -111.49
CA ALA A 265 9.17 50.41 -110.64
C ALA A 265 9.01 50.56 -109.11
N GLY A 266 8.25 51.54 -108.61
CA GLY A 266 8.23 51.95 -107.20
C GLY A 266 7.35 51.10 -106.27
N GLY A 267 6.49 50.23 -106.80
CA GLY A 267 5.65 49.33 -105.99
C GLY A 267 6.47 48.34 -105.15
N PRO A 268 7.35 47.52 -105.76
CA PRO A 268 8.22 46.55 -105.07
C PRO A 268 9.34 47.15 -104.19
N GLU A 269 9.38 48.48 -104.08
CA GLU A 269 10.23 49.21 -103.14
C GLU A 269 9.39 49.66 -101.93
N ALA A 270 8.21 50.26 -102.16
CA ALA A 270 7.26 50.60 -101.11
C ALA A 270 6.79 49.38 -100.28
N GLU A 271 6.58 48.24 -100.96
CA GLU A 271 6.19 46.98 -100.32
C GLU A 271 7.30 46.46 -99.41
N ARG A 272 8.54 46.34 -99.92
CA ARG A 272 9.71 45.81 -99.21
C ARG A 272 10.10 46.64 -97.98
N ILE A 273 10.08 47.96 -98.07
CA ILE A 273 10.42 48.80 -96.91
C ILE A 273 9.23 48.85 -95.92
N GLY A 274 8.00 48.61 -96.40
CA GLY A 274 6.85 48.30 -95.55
C GLY A 274 7.05 47.01 -94.75
N GLU A 275 7.48 45.92 -95.39
CA GLU A 275 7.83 44.66 -94.73
C GLU A 275 8.94 44.86 -93.68
N GLN A 276 9.96 45.68 -93.97
CA GLN A 276 11.01 46.02 -93.00
C GLN A 276 10.48 46.80 -91.80
N LEU A 277 9.56 47.76 -91.99
CA LEU A 277 8.91 48.45 -90.88
C LEU A 277 8.07 47.49 -90.04
N GLU A 278 7.35 46.55 -90.65
CA GLU A 278 6.54 45.54 -89.94
C GLU A 278 7.40 44.51 -89.18
N GLU A 279 8.55 44.10 -89.74
CA GLU A 279 9.56 43.23 -89.08
C GLU A 279 10.19 43.90 -87.85
N VAL A 280 10.74 45.11 -87.99
CA VAL A 280 11.40 45.80 -86.87
C VAL A 280 10.38 46.27 -85.82
N TRP A 281 9.14 46.55 -86.21
CA TRP A 281 8.02 46.78 -85.29
C TRP A 281 7.66 45.53 -84.47
N SER A 282 7.64 44.34 -85.09
CA SER A 282 7.46 43.08 -84.37
C SER A 282 8.60 42.82 -83.39
N LEU A 283 9.86 43.02 -83.83
CA LEU A 283 11.04 42.90 -82.97
C LEU A 283 10.99 43.85 -81.76
N LEU A 284 10.53 45.09 -81.96
CA LEU A 284 10.32 46.05 -80.87
C LEU A 284 9.28 45.57 -79.85
N GLN A 285 8.19 44.95 -80.30
CA GLN A 285 7.17 44.37 -79.41
C GLN A 285 7.70 43.16 -78.63
N ASP A 286 8.43 42.27 -79.29
CA ASP A 286 9.04 41.08 -78.67
C ASP A 286 10.10 41.48 -77.62
N GLU A 287 11.00 42.41 -77.95
CA GLU A 287 12.03 42.87 -76.99
C GLU A 287 11.43 43.66 -75.82
N MET A 288 10.34 44.41 -76.04
CA MET A 288 9.59 45.02 -74.94
C MET A 288 8.96 43.98 -74.01
N ALA A 289 8.37 42.90 -74.55
CA ALA A 289 7.84 41.81 -73.75
C ALA A 289 8.95 41.11 -72.95
N LYS A 290 10.03 40.69 -73.63
CA LYS A 290 11.20 40.07 -73.00
C LYS A 290 11.81 40.97 -71.91
N ARG A 291 11.93 42.28 -72.13
CA ARG A 291 12.48 43.22 -71.13
C ARG A 291 11.54 43.45 -69.95
N ARG A 292 10.23 43.55 -70.18
CA ARG A 292 9.22 43.60 -69.12
C ARG A 292 9.32 42.35 -68.23
N ASP A 293 9.47 41.19 -68.84
CA ASP A 293 9.47 39.92 -68.11
C ASP A 293 10.81 39.68 -67.38
N ARG A 294 11.96 40.09 -67.95
CA ARG A 294 13.25 40.22 -67.22
C ARG A 294 13.14 41.15 -66.01
N LEU A 295 12.49 42.31 -66.15
CA LEU A 295 12.28 43.27 -65.06
C LEU A 295 11.32 42.74 -63.97
N ASN A 296 10.28 42.00 -64.35
CA ASN A 296 9.35 41.37 -63.41
C ASN A 296 10.05 40.32 -62.55
N GLY A 297 10.86 39.44 -63.16
CA GLY A 297 11.66 38.45 -62.43
C GLY A 297 12.68 39.10 -61.49
N SER A 298 13.45 40.08 -61.98
CA SER A 298 14.37 40.86 -61.15
C SER A 298 13.67 41.55 -59.98
N ASN A 299 12.45 42.07 -60.16
CA ASN A 299 11.66 42.65 -59.07
C ASN A 299 11.19 41.58 -58.07
N LEU A 300 10.78 40.39 -58.54
CA LEU A 300 10.38 39.27 -57.68
C LEU A 300 11.53 38.81 -56.77
N ALA A 301 12.74 38.71 -57.32
CA ALA A 301 13.96 38.39 -56.58
C ALA A 301 14.38 39.51 -55.62
N GLN A 302 14.38 40.76 -56.07
CA GLN A 302 14.76 41.90 -55.24
C GLN A 302 13.79 42.14 -54.09
N GLN A 303 12.49 41.89 -54.28
CA GLN A 303 11.53 41.82 -53.17
C GLN A 303 11.92 40.71 -52.19
N TYR A 304 12.11 39.46 -52.65
CA TYR A 304 12.51 38.37 -51.77
C TYR A 304 13.76 38.69 -50.94
N TYR A 305 14.79 39.31 -51.54
CA TYR A 305 15.98 39.72 -50.79
C TYR A 305 15.69 40.78 -49.72
N ASN A 306 14.79 41.74 -49.97
CA ASN A 306 14.41 42.72 -48.94
C ASN A 306 13.56 42.05 -47.84
N ASP A 307 12.58 41.22 -48.22
CA ASP A 307 11.74 40.47 -47.27
C ASP A 307 12.60 39.54 -46.37
N ALA A 308 13.67 38.95 -46.92
CA ALA A 308 14.62 38.09 -46.19
C ALA A 308 15.62 38.90 -45.33
N ASP A 309 16.07 40.06 -45.78
CA ASP A 309 16.92 40.96 -44.99
C ASP A 309 16.14 41.55 -43.79
N GLU A 310 14.84 41.84 -43.96
CA GLU A 310 13.93 42.20 -42.86
C GLU A 310 13.77 41.05 -41.85
N ALA A 311 13.65 39.80 -42.32
CA ALA A 311 13.59 38.63 -41.45
C ALA A 311 14.90 38.38 -40.67
N GLU A 312 16.07 38.48 -41.32
CA GLU A 312 17.36 38.36 -40.61
C GLU A 312 17.60 39.49 -39.61
N ALA A 313 17.14 40.71 -39.91
CA ALA A 313 17.22 41.84 -38.98
C ALA A 313 16.36 41.61 -37.72
N TRP A 314 15.12 41.14 -37.89
CA TRP A 314 14.24 40.81 -36.76
C TRP A 314 14.78 39.62 -35.93
N ILE A 315 15.27 38.56 -36.59
CA ILE A 315 15.91 37.43 -35.88
C ILE A 315 17.09 37.92 -35.02
N GLY A 316 17.93 38.81 -35.55
CA GLY A 316 19.08 39.37 -34.82
C GLY A 316 18.70 40.30 -33.66
N GLU A 317 17.54 40.96 -33.71
CA GLU A 317 17.00 41.74 -32.58
C GLU A 317 16.50 40.82 -31.46
N GLU A 318 15.81 39.73 -31.80
CA GLU A 318 15.35 38.73 -30.83
C GLU A 318 16.50 37.91 -30.21
N GLU A 319 17.54 37.55 -30.98
CA GLU A 319 18.75 36.89 -30.47
C GLU A 319 19.40 37.72 -29.34
N LEU A 320 19.40 39.06 -29.45
CA LEU A 320 19.95 39.95 -28.43
C LEU A 320 19.16 39.90 -27.10
N TYR A 321 17.83 39.73 -27.17
CA TYR A 321 16.99 39.49 -25.99
C TYR A 321 17.20 38.10 -25.39
N MET A 322 17.57 37.09 -26.20
CA MET A 322 17.90 35.76 -25.69
C MET A 322 19.23 35.74 -24.92
N ILE A 323 20.19 36.60 -25.29
CA ILE A 323 21.53 36.65 -24.70
C ILE A 323 21.59 37.46 -23.38
N THR A 324 20.57 38.26 -23.04
CA THR A 324 20.65 39.20 -21.91
C THR A 324 20.52 38.51 -20.54
N ASP A 325 21.60 38.50 -19.74
CA ASP A 325 21.68 37.85 -18.41
C ASP A 325 20.97 38.65 -17.31
N GLU A 326 19.63 38.70 -17.35
CA GLU A 326 18.79 39.18 -16.24
C GLU A 326 18.58 38.07 -15.20
N LYS A 327 19.06 38.28 -13.97
CA LYS A 327 18.91 37.32 -12.86
C LYS A 327 17.80 37.73 -11.91
N ALA A 328 16.96 36.76 -11.56
CA ALA A 328 15.98 36.88 -10.49
C ALA A 328 16.66 36.98 -9.11
N LYS A 329 15.93 37.51 -8.13
CA LYS A 329 16.38 37.64 -6.72
C LYS A 329 15.46 36.92 -5.72
N ASP A 330 14.31 36.47 -6.22
CA ASP A 330 13.19 35.94 -5.46
C ASP A 330 12.29 35.11 -6.40
N GLU A 331 11.50 34.21 -5.83
CA GLU A 331 10.51 33.36 -6.53
C GLU A 331 9.63 34.18 -7.49
N ARG A 332 9.15 35.33 -7.02
CA ARG A 332 8.25 36.21 -7.78
C ARG A 332 8.95 36.91 -8.95
N GLY A 333 10.20 37.31 -8.79
CA GLY A 333 11.04 37.82 -9.88
C GLY A 333 11.29 36.76 -10.95
N ALA A 334 11.63 35.53 -10.54
CA ALA A 334 11.83 34.40 -11.45
C ALA A 334 10.55 34.06 -12.23
N MET A 335 9.41 33.94 -11.54
CA MET A 335 8.11 33.69 -12.16
C MET A 335 7.73 34.78 -13.19
N LEU A 336 8.01 36.06 -12.88
CA LEU A 336 7.72 37.17 -13.80
C LEU A 336 8.65 37.17 -15.02
N MET A 337 9.94 36.85 -14.84
CA MET A 337 10.90 36.72 -15.94
C MET A 337 10.54 35.56 -16.86
N LEU A 338 10.24 34.38 -16.31
CA LEU A 338 9.77 33.21 -17.05
C LEU A 338 8.47 33.53 -17.81
N LYS A 339 7.49 34.18 -17.17
CA LYS A 339 6.24 34.57 -17.83
C LYS A 339 6.44 35.58 -18.96
N ARG A 340 7.33 36.56 -18.80
CA ARG A 340 7.69 37.52 -19.87
C ARG A 340 8.38 36.79 -21.03
N HIS A 341 9.26 35.84 -20.72
CA HIS A 341 9.96 35.03 -21.71
C HIS A 341 9.03 34.11 -22.51
N LEU A 342 8.03 33.50 -21.87
CA LEU A 342 7.04 32.66 -22.56
C LEU A 342 6.24 33.45 -23.61
N VAL A 343 5.87 34.71 -23.34
CA VAL A 343 5.20 35.59 -24.32
C VAL A 343 6.15 35.99 -25.46
N MET A 344 7.44 36.22 -25.17
CA MET A 344 8.45 36.47 -26.21
C MET A 344 8.61 35.25 -27.13
N LYS A 345 8.66 34.06 -26.52
CA LYS A 345 8.75 32.78 -27.23
C LYS A 345 7.52 32.50 -28.10
N GLU A 346 6.32 32.81 -27.62
CA GLU A 346 5.07 32.71 -28.39
C GLU A 346 5.16 33.56 -29.67
N ALA A 347 5.64 34.81 -29.58
CA ALA A 347 5.89 35.65 -30.76
C ALA A 347 7.01 35.10 -31.67
N ILE A 348 8.06 34.49 -31.11
CA ILE A 348 9.10 33.82 -31.90
C ILE A 348 8.53 32.60 -32.64
N ASP A 349 7.69 31.80 -31.99
CA ASP A 349 7.05 30.63 -32.59
C ASP A 349 6.05 31.02 -33.70
N ASP A 350 5.23 32.05 -33.48
CA ASP A 350 4.30 32.62 -34.47
C ASP A 350 5.00 33.15 -35.74
N TYR A 351 6.22 33.68 -35.63
CA TYR A 351 6.98 34.18 -36.79
C TYR A 351 7.34 33.07 -37.80
N SER A 352 7.18 31.79 -37.44
CA SER A 352 7.35 30.65 -38.35
C SER A 352 6.46 30.77 -39.59
N ASP A 353 5.31 31.42 -39.43
CA ASP A 353 4.35 31.68 -40.49
C ASP A 353 4.92 32.66 -41.54
N SER A 354 5.83 33.57 -41.16
CA SER A 354 6.55 34.48 -42.07
C SER A 354 7.69 33.76 -42.79
N ILE A 355 8.47 32.95 -42.06
CA ILE A 355 9.56 32.15 -42.62
C ILE A 355 9.03 31.15 -43.66
N GLN A 356 7.90 30.48 -43.39
CA GLN A 356 7.27 29.57 -44.35
C GLN A 356 6.83 30.29 -45.64
N LYS A 357 6.29 31.51 -45.55
CA LYS A 357 5.91 32.30 -46.74
C LYS A 357 7.13 32.69 -47.59
N LEU A 358 8.28 32.94 -46.97
CA LEU A 358 9.56 33.14 -47.66
C LEU A 358 10.05 31.84 -48.31
N ALA A 359 9.98 30.71 -47.60
CA ALA A 359 10.37 29.40 -48.14
C ALA A 359 9.49 28.97 -49.33
N ASP A 360 8.18 29.13 -49.24
CA ASP A 360 7.23 28.88 -50.33
C ASP A 360 7.54 29.74 -51.57
N ARG A 361 7.88 31.02 -51.35
CA ARG A 361 8.29 31.96 -52.40
C ARG A 361 9.61 31.55 -53.05
N ALA A 362 10.60 31.17 -52.25
CA ALA A 362 11.90 30.70 -52.74
C ALA A 362 11.78 29.40 -53.53
N GLN A 363 11.02 28.42 -53.01
CA GLN A 363 10.77 27.15 -53.66
C GLN A 363 9.97 27.31 -54.96
N LYS A 364 9.00 28.23 -54.98
CA LYS A 364 8.29 28.59 -56.21
C LYS A 364 9.25 29.15 -57.27
N MET A 365 10.14 30.07 -56.90
CA MET A 365 11.11 30.65 -57.83
C MET A 365 12.08 29.61 -58.39
N LEU A 366 12.49 28.61 -57.59
CA LEU A 366 13.27 27.48 -58.09
C LEU A 366 12.46 26.60 -59.06
N ASN A 367 11.20 26.29 -58.72
CA ASN A 367 10.31 25.46 -59.54
C ASN A 367 9.88 26.11 -60.87
N GLU A 368 10.01 27.43 -61.00
CA GLU A 368 9.74 28.21 -62.22
C GLU A 368 11.03 28.54 -63.02
N ASP A 369 12.15 27.84 -62.74
CA ASP A 369 13.47 28.02 -63.37
C ASP A 369 13.96 29.49 -63.38
N HIS A 370 13.66 30.24 -62.31
CA HIS A 370 14.04 31.65 -62.21
C HIS A 370 15.58 31.83 -62.16
N PRO A 371 16.18 32.80 -62.87
CA PRO A 371 17.64 32.98 -62.93
C PRO A 371 18.33 33.10 -61.55
N ASP A 372 17.70 33.79 -60.59
CA ASP A 372 18.22 33.91 -59.22
C ASP A 372 17.85 32.72 -58.29
N GLY A 373 17.10 31.72 -58.78
CA GLY A 373 16.42 30.70 -57.97
C GLY A 373 17.33 29.91 -57.03
N GLU A 374 18.48 29.44 -57.51
CA GLU A 374 19.48 28.75 -56.66
C GLU A 374 20.05 29.67 -55.57
N SER A 375 20.28 30.96 -55.88
CA SER A 375 20.81 31.93 -54.92
C SER A 375 19.77 32.35 -53.88
N VAL A 376 18.50 32.44 -54.29
CA VAL A 376 17.33 32.66 -53.43
C VAL A 376 17.14 31.48 -52.47
N ILE A 377 17.18 30.23 -52.95
CA ILE A 377 17.11 29.04 -52.08
C ILE A 377 18.30 28.94 -51.13
N ARG A 378 19.51 29.27 -51.59
CA ARG A 378 20.70 29.33 -50.72
C ARG A 378 20.59 30.42 -49.65
N ARG A 379 19.88 31.53 -49.92
CA ARG A 379 19.56 32.57 -48.92
C ARG A 379 18.50 32.06 -47.95
N GLN A 380 17.45 31.38 -48.42
CA GLN A 380 16.43 30.78 -47.56
C GLN A 380 17.04 29.84 -46.51
N GLY A 381 17.90 28.90 -46.93
CA GLY A 381 18.57 27.97 -46.01
C GLY A 381 19.55 28.64 -45.02
N GLN A 382 19.87 29.93 -45.20
CA GLN A 382 20.54 30.73 -44.16
C GLN A 382 19.52 31.28 -43.16
N VAL A 383 18.43 31.90 -43.64
CA VAL A 383 17.33 32.41 -42.80
C VAL A 383 16.75 31.31 -41.93
N ASP A 384 16.44 30.14 -42.51
CA ASP A 384 15.90 28.97 -41.81
C ASP A 384 16.84 28.52 -40.67
N LYS A 385 18.17 28.56 -40.92
CA LYS A 385 19.18 28.17 -39.94
C LYS A 385 19.30 29.19 -38.80
N GLN A 386 19.24 30.49 -39.10
CA GLN A 386 19.27 31.54 -38.07
C GLN A 386 17.99 31.48 -37.22
N TYR A 387 16.83 31.32 -37.85
CA TYR A 387 15.56 31.17 -37.14
C TYR A 387 15.51 29.91 -36.26
N ALA A 388 16.04 28.78 -36.72
CA ALA A 388 16.19 27.58 -35.90
C ALA A 388 17.12 27.83 -34.69
N GLY A 389 18.25 28.50 -34.90
CA GLY A 389 19.15 28.90 -33.81
C GLY A 389 18.48 29.79 -32.77
N LEU A 390 17.68 30.78 -33.19
CA LEU A 390 16.87 31.60 -32.30
C LEU A 390 15.87 30.77 -31.48
N LYS A 391 15.21 29.75 -32.07
CA LYS A 391 14.33 28.84 -31.33
C LYS A 391 15.07 28.01 -30.28
N ASP A 392 16.24 27.48 -30.63
CA ASP A 392 17.09 26.75 -29.68
C ASP A 392 17.52 27.65 -28.50
N LEU A 393 17.98 28.87 -28.78
CA LEU A 393 18.29 29.88 -27.75
C LEU A 393 17.06 30.22 -26.88
N ALA A 394 15.86 30.32 -27.47
CA ALA A 394 14.63 30.61 -26.75
C ALA A 394 14.15 29.45 -25.86
N GLU A 395 14.33 28.19 -26.27
CA GLU A 395 14.08 27.02 -25.43
C GLU A 395 15.12 26.87 -24.31
N ASP A 396 16.41 27.08 -24.57
CA ASP A 396 17.45 27.02 -23.54
C ASP A 396 17.31 28.16 -22.52
N ARG A 397 16.96 29.38 -22.97
CA ARG A 397 16.59 30.47 -22.06
C ARG A 397 15.33 30.15 -21.25
N ARG A 398 14.34 29.47 -21.84
CA ARG A 398 13.15 29.02 -21.10
C ARG A 398 13.57 28.03 -20.02
N ARG A 399 14.31 26.96 -20.36
CA ARG A 399 14.84 25.95 -19.42
C ARG A 399 15.58 26.61 -18.26
N ASN A 400 16.49 27.55 -18.54
CA ASN A 400 17.25 28.25 -17.50
C ASN A 400 16.38 29.12 -16.58
N LEU A 401 15.34 29.79 -17.10
CA LEU A 401 14.40 30.57 -16.28
C LEU A 401 13.45 29.68 -15.48
N ASP A 402 13.07 28.53 -16.03
CA ASP A 402 12.26 27.47 -15.41
C ASP A 402 13.04 26.86 -14.22
N HIS A 403 14.30 26.49 -14.46
CA HIS A 403 15.26 26.05 -13.44
C HIS A 403 15.41 27.09 -12.30
N VAL A 404 15.66 28.37 -12.62
CA VAL A 404 15.80 29.43 -11.60
C VAL A 404 14.51 29.62 -10.81
N TYR A 405 13.33 29.50 -11.43
CA TYR A 405 12.04 29.55 -10.72
C TYR A 405 11.88 28.35 -9.77
N HIS A 406 12.12 27.12 -10.25
CA HIS A 406 12.02 25.91 -9.43
C HIS A 406 13.03 25.88 -8.27
N HIS A 407 14.23 26.44 -8.44
CA HIS A 407 15.21 26.58 -7.35
C HIS A 407 14.70 27.47 -6.20
N PHE A 408 14.11 28.64 -6.50
CA PHE A 408 13.52 29.49 -5.47
C PHE A 408 12.29 28.87 -4.80
N LEU A 409 11.44 28.18 -5.57
CA LEU A 409 10.28 27.46 -5.04
C LEU A 409 10.71 26.34 -4.08
N LEU A 410 11.72 25.56 -4.47
CA LEU A 410 12.27 24.48 -3.66
C LEU A 410 12.99 24.98 -2.39
N SER A 411 13.77 26.07 -2.47
CA SER A 411 14.38 26.72 -1.29
C SER A 411 13.33 27.00 -0.22
N ARG A 412 12.19 27.57 -0.61
CA ARG A 412 11.08 27.85 0.31
C ARG A 412 10.49 26.57 0.91
N GLU A 413 10.22 25.54 0.10
CA GLU A 413 9.67 24.27 0.62
C GLU A 413 10.64 23.53 1.56
N VAL A 414 11.96 23.66 1.33
CA VAL A 414 13.03 23.19 2.23
C VAL A 414 13.02 24.00 3.53
N GLU A 415 13.04 25.33 3.47
CA GLU A 415 13.01 26.23 4.64
C GLU A 415 11.73 26.00 5.49
N ASP A 416 10.57 25.86 4.85
CA ASP A 416 9.28 25.54 5.48
C ASP A 416 9.22 24.11 6.06
N LEU A 417 10.13 23.21 5.66
CA LEU A 417 10.24 21.84 6.16
C LEU A 417 11.24 21.75 7.32
N GLU A 418 12.43 22.35 7.20
CA GLU A 418 13.39 22.50 8.28
C GLU A 418 12.77 23.26 9.47
N HIS A 419 11.97 24.31 9.22
CA HIS A 419 11.24 25.01 10.28
C HIS A 419 10.21 24.09 10.98
N PHE A 420 9.46 23.29 10.23
CA PHE A 420 8.51 22.31 10.80
C PHE A 420 9.22 21.23 11.62
N ILE A 421 10.36 20.73 11.16
CA ILE A 421 11.21 19.79 11.90
C ILE A 421 11.63 20.41 13.23
N ALA A 422 12.11 21.67 13.21
CA ALA A 422 12.50 22.40 14.42
C ALA A 422 11.32 22.68 15.39
N GLU A 423 10.10 22.94 14.90
CA GLU A 423 8.91 23.04 15.76
C GLU A 423 8.57 21.71 16.46
N ARG A 424 8.79 20.58 15.75
CA ARG A 424 8.49 19.24 16.26
C ARG A 424 9.57 18.72 17.19
N ASP A 425 10.84 19.10 17.00
CA ASP A 425 11.94 18.84 17.95
C ASP A 425 11.58 19.31 19.36
N VAL A 426 11.12 20.55 19.52
CA VAL A 426 10.79 21.13 20.83
C VAL A 426 9.79 20.29 21.63
N VAL A 427 8.93 19.53 20.95
CA VAL A 427 7.97 18.59 21.57
C VAL A 427 8.61 17.22 21.86
N ALA A 428 9.45 16.71 20.95
CA ALA A 428 10.21 15.46 21.14
C ALA A 428 11.24 15.59 22.30
N SER A 429 11.99 16.68 22.33
CA SER A 429 13.00 17.06 23.33
C SER A 429 12.44 17.40 24.72
N SER A 430 11.12 17.27 24.93
CA SER A 430 10.46 17.49 26.22
C SER A 430 10.94 16.50 27.30
N GLN A 431 11.23 17.00 28.50
CA GLN A 431 11.71 16.17 29.63
C GLN A 431 10.61 15.79 30.64
N GLU A 432 9.33 16.07 30.36
CA GLU A 432 8.24 15.80 31.30
C GLU A 432 7.89 14.31 31.37
N MET A 433 8.10 13.65 32.50
CA MET A 433 7.93 12.19 32.65
C MET A 433 6.58 11.76 33.26
N GLY A 434 5.69 12.71 33.54
CA GLY A 434 4.50 12.51 34.37
C GLY A 434 4.80 12.60 35.87
N GLN A 435 3.76 12.72 36.69
CA GLN A 435 3.85 12.83 38.17
C GLN A 435 3.17 11.64 38.87
N ASP A 436 2.19 11.04 38.20
CA ASP A 436 1.39 9.90 38.63
C ASP A 436 1.00 9.06 37.40
N LEU A 437 0.34 7.91 37.64
CA LEU A 437 -0.01 6.95 36.59
C LEU A 437 -0.99 7.50 35.54
N ASP A 438 -1.94 8.35 35.95
CA ASP A 438 -2.89 8.99 35.03
C ASP A 438 -2.19 10.02 34.14
N HIS A 439 -1.34 10.86 34.74
CA HIS A 439 -0.63 11.91 34.00
C HIS A 439 0.36 11.31 33.00
N VAL A 440 1.16 10.30 33.38
CA VAL A 440 2.08 9.64 32.43
C VAL A 440 1.32 8.89 31.34
N THR A 441 0.16 8.31 31.63
CA THR A 441 -0.73 7.69 30.63
C THR A 441 -1.19 8.71 29.59
N ILE A 442 -1.68 9.87 30.05
CA ILE A 442 -2.13 10.97 29.18
C ILE A 442 -0.96 11.53 28.34
N LEU A 443 0.22 11.72 28.92
CA LEU A 443 1.41 12.20 28.22
C LEU A 443 1.87 11.21 27.15
N ARG A 444 2.03 9.93 27.51
CA ARG A 444 2.42 8.85 26.58
C ARG A 444 1.44 8.74 25.42
N ASP A 445 0.14 8.77 25.69
CA ASP A 445 -0.85 8.53 24.63
C ASP A 445 -1.02 9.74 23.70
N LYS A 446 -0.96 10.97 24.22
CA LYS A 446 -0.80 12.17 23.38
C LYS A 446 0.47 12.14 22.55
N PHE A 447 1.60 11.74 23.14
CA PHE A 447 2.87 11.66 22.43
C PHE A 447 2.87 10.58 21.33
N ARG A 448 2.19 9.45 21.56
CA ARG A 448 1.97 8.37 20.58
C ARG A 448 1.12 8.81 19.39
N ASP A 449 0.19 9.75 19.58
CA ASP A 449 -0.59 10.36 18.49
C ASP A 449 0.24 11.44 17.77
N PHE A 450 0.93 12.31 18.51
CA PHE A 450 1.90 13.29 17.97
C PHE A 450 2.97 12.63 17.09
N ALA A 451 3.57 11.52 17.53
CA ALA A 451 4.59 10.79 16.78
C ALA A 451 4.03 10.22 15.47
N ARG A 452 2.77 9.76 15.47
CA ARG A 452 2.10 9.22 14.28
C ARG A 452 1.72 10.31 13.28
N GLU A 453 1.18 11.43 13.77
CA GLU A 453 0.88 12.60 12.94
C GLU A 453 2.15 13.17 12.31
N THR A 454 3.18 13.39 13.13
CA THR A 454 4.47 13.94 12.70
C THR A 454 5.14 12.99 11.70
N GLY A 455 5.23 11.69 12.01
CA GLY A 455 5.81 10.69 11.10
C GLY A 455 5.09 10.59 9.76
N MET A 456 3.75 10.71 9.72
CA MET A 456 2.97 10.67 8.48
C MET A 456 3.18 11.94 7.65
N VAL A 457 2.90 13.11 8.22
CA VAL A 457 2.94 14.40 7.50
C VAL A 457 4.38 14.82 7.17
N GLY A 458 5.33 14.52 8.07
CA GLY A 458 6.75 14.79 7.85
C GLY A 458 7.33 13.92 6.73
N GLN A 459 7.08 12.61 6.73
CA GLN A 459 7.58 11.74 5.66
C GLN A 459 6.98 12.11 4.29
N GLU A 460 5.68 12.41 4.21
CA GLU A 460 5.05 12.87 2.96
C GLU A 460 5.71 14.14 2.39
N ARG A 461 6.13 15.08 3.25
CA ARG A 461 6.84 16.30 2.83
C ARG A 461 8.31 16.04 2.48
N VAL A 462 9.01 15.21 3.25
CA VAL A 462 10.40 14.80 3.00
C VAL A 462 10.49 14.04 1.67
N ASP A 463 9.58 13.10 1.41
CA ASP A 463 9.52 12.35 0.15
C ASP A 463 9.24 13.27 -1.05
N TYR A 464 8.34 14.26 -0.91
CA TYR A 464 8.06 15.24 -1.96
C TYR A 464 9.27 16.14 -2.28
N VAL A 465 9.96 16.65 -1.26
CA VAL A 465 11.19 17.45 -1.42
C VAL A 465 12.30 16.60 -2.04
N ASN A 466 12.49 15.37 -1.56
CA ASN A 466 13.46 14.40 -2.09
C ASN A 466 13.21 14.09 -3.57
N GLN A 467 11.97 13.79 -3.96
CA GLN A 467 11.61 13.50 -5.35
C GLN A 467 11.81 14.73 -6.25
N THR A 468 11.39 15.92 -5.79
CA THR A 468 11.56 17.17 -6.55
C THR A 468 13.04 17.48 -6.80
N ILE A 469 13.90 17.22 -5.80
CA ILE A 469 15.36 17.35 -5.94
C ILE A 469 15.90 16.34 -6.95
N ASP A 470 15.53 15.06 -6.85
CA ASP A 470 16.03 14.01 -7.75
C ASP A 470 15.61 14.27 -9.21
N GLU A 471 14.37 14.67 -9.46
CA GLU A 471 13.89 15.01 -10.81
C GLU A 471 14.63 16.23 -11.41
N LEU A 472 14.96 17.24 -10.60
CA LEU A 472 15.74 18.40 -11.04
C LEU A 472 17.22 18.06 -11.28
N ILE A 473 17.81 17.18 -10.46
CA ILE A 473 19.18 16.69 -10.65
C ILE A 473 19.28 15.82 -11.92
N GLU A 474 18.32 14.90 -12.15
CA GLU A 474 18.26 14.10 -13.39
C GLU A 474 18.02 14.97 -14.64
N ALA A 475 17.28 16.07 -14.52
CA ALA A 475 17.10 17.07 -15.58
C ALA A 475 18.36 17.91 -15.87
N GLY A 476 19.41 17.81 -15.04
CA GLY A 476 20.65 18.56 -15.20
C GLY A 476 20.57 20.03 -14.75
N HIS A 477 19.84 20.29 -13.66
CA HIS A 477 19.74 21.64 -13.07
C HIS A 477 21.13 22.22 -12.70
N THR A 478 21.32 23.53 -12.92
CA THR A 478 22.63 24.20 -12.74
C THR A 478 23.12 24.19 -11.29
N GLU A 479 22.18 24.21 -10.34
CA GLU A 479 22.41 24.25 -8.89
C GLU A 479 22.26 22.86 -8.25
N ALA A 480 22.44 21.77 -9.02
CA ALA A 480 22.31 20.39 -8.54
C ALA A 480 23.14 20.07 -7.27
N SER A 481 24.28 20.73 -7.05
CA SER A 481 25.09 20.56 -5.83
C SER A 481 24.38 21.09 -4.59
N THR A 482 23.84 22.32 -4.65
CA THR A 482 23.17 22.92 -3.49
C THR A 482 21.82 22.26 -3.22
N MET A 483 21.14 21.77 -4.26
CA MET A 483 19.95 20.92 -4.11
C MET A 483 20.27 19.59 -3.41
N ALA A 484 21.42 18.96 -3.70
CA ALA A 484 21.86 17.77 -2.97
C ALA A 484 22.24 18.08 -1.51
N GLU A 485 22.92 19.21 -1.25
CA GLU A 485 23.24 19.68 0.10
C GLU A 485 21.97 19.96 0.94
N TRP A 486 20.93 20.55 0.34
CA TRP A 486 19.60 20.68 0.97
C TRP A 486 18.94 19.33 1.24
N LYS A 487 19.05 18.39 0.30
CA LYS A 487 18.53 17.03 0.46
C LYS A 487 19.14 16.35 1.68
N ASP A 488 20.46 16.39 1.80
CA ASP A 488 21.17 15.75 2.90
C ASP A 488 20.82 16.43 4.25
N SER A 489 20.76 17.78 4.30
CA SER A 489 20.33 18.57 5.49
C SER A 489 18.94 18.17 6.00
N VAL A 490 17.96 18.09 5.09
CA VAL A 490 16.57 17.72 5.41
C VAL A 490 16.47 16.28 5.89
N ASN A 491 17.20 15.34 5.26
CA ASN A 491 17.15 13.93 5.69
C ASN A 491 17.92 13.67 6.99
N GLU A 492 19.02 14.36 7.26
CA GLU A 492 19.76 14.29 8.53
C GLU A 492 18.90 14.83 9.68
N SER A 493 18.37 16.04 9.55
CA SER A 493 17.49 16.65 10.57
C SER A 493 16.15 15.90 10.77
N TRP A 494 15.61 15.27 9.72
CA TRP A 494 14.45 14.38 9.83
C TRP A 494 14.78 13.08 10.58
N ALA A 495 15.94 12.48 10.33
CA ALA A 495 16.39 11.29 11.04
C ALA A 495 16.64 11.57 12.54
N ASP A 496 17.31 12.68 12.86
CA ASP A 496 17.53 13.13 14.24
C ASP A 496 16.19 13.32 14.99
N LEU A 497 15.20 13.96 14.37
CA LEU A 497 13.86 14.12 14.95
C LEU A 497 13.18 12.77 15.20
N LEU A 498 13.33 11.79 14.31
CA LEU A 498 12.78 10.44 14.50
C LEU A 498 13.48 9.70 15.65
N GLU A 499 14.82 9.79 15.78
CA GLU A 499 15.54 9.22 16.92
C GLU A 499 15.15 9.88 18.26
N LEU A 500 14.94 11.20 18.28
CA LEU A 500 14.42 11.93 19.44
C LEU A 500 13.00 11.48 19.79
N ILE A 501 12.11 11.30 18.80
CA ILE A 501 10.75 10.80 19.01
C ILE A 501 10.76 9.38 19.59
N ASP A 502 11.55 8.46 19.05
CA ASP A 502 11.64 7.09 19.56
C ASP A 502 12.27 7.04 20.96
N THR A 503 13.29 7.86 21.22
CA THR A 503 13.90 8.00 22.55
C THR A 503 12.89 8.53 23.57
N ARG A 504 12.12 9.56 23.21
CA ARG A 504 11.08 10.16 24.05
C ARG A 504 9.92 9.19 24.32
N ALA A 505 9.51 8.41 23.31
CA ALA A 505 8.49 7.37 23.46
C ALA A 505 8.94 6.25 24.42
N GLN A 506 10.20 5.81 24.32
CA GLN A 506 10.79 4.84 25.25
C GLN A 506 10.87 5.37 26.68
N LEU A 507 11.27 6.64 26.87
CA LEU A 507 11.31 7.31 28.18
C LEU A 507 9.91 7.39 28.83
N LEU A 508 8.90 7.79 28.07
CA LEU A 508 7.50 7.83 28.56
C LEU A 508 6.95 6.43 28.89
N GLN A 509 7.30 5.41 28.10
CA GLN A 509 6.90 4.03 28.39
C GLN A 509 7.59 3.49 29.65
N ALA A 510 8.88 3.78 29.86
CA ALA A 510 9.62 3.37 31.06
C ALA A 510 9.05 4.04 32.32
N SER A 511 8.71 5.34 32.24
CA SER A 511 8.02 6.05 33.33
C SER A 511 6.65 5.43 33.65
N TYR A 512 5.86 5.09 32.63
CA TYR A 512 4.58 4.40 32.80
C TYR A 512 4.75 3.02 33.46
N ASP A 513 5.71 2.20 33.00
CA ASP A 513 5.96 0.87 33.56
C ASP A 513 6.38 0.94 35.04
N LEU A 514 7.18 1.94 35.42
CA LEU A 514 7.61 2.18 36.80
C LEU A 514 6.47 2.69 37.70
N LEU A 515 5.75 3.73 37.26
CA LEU A 515 4.62 4.29 38.02
C LEU A 515 3.49 3.26 38.18
N LYS A 516 3.24 2.45 37.14
CA LYS A 516 2.29 1.34 37.22
C LYS A 516 2.72 0.28 38.23
N TYR A 517 4.00 -0.11 38.27
CA TYR A 517 4.50 -1.09 39.25
C TYR A 517 4.23 -0.63 40.70
N PHE A 518 4.35 0.66 41.01
CA PHE A 518 4.00 1.20 42.33
C PHE A 518 2.48 1.29 42.60
N ASP A 519 1.63 1.19 41.59
CA ASP A 519 0.17 1.18 41.72
C ASP A 519 -0.35 -0.25 41.87
N ASP A 520 0.02 -1.13 40.92
CA ASP A 520 -0.18 -2.60 40.96
C ASP A 520 0.25 -3.18 42.33
N GLY A 521 1.38 -2.69 42.88
CA GLY A 521 1.91 -3.13 44.17
C GLY A 521 1.03 -2.73 45.36
N LYS A 522 0.50 -1.50 45.38
CA LYS A 522 -0.40 -1.03 46.44
C LYS A 522 -1.75 -1.73 46.37
N GLU A 523 -2.29 -1.95 45.17
CA GLU A 523 -3.52 -2.71 44.99
C GLU A 523 -3.33 -4.16 45.50
N LEU A 524 -2.20 -4.79 45.16
CA LEU A 524 -1.90 -6.16 45.61
C LEU A 524 -1.73 -6.26 47.13
N VAL A 525 -1.07 -5.30 47.79
CA VAL A 525 -1.02 -5.24 49.27
C VAL A 525 -2.43 -5.10 49.85
N ALA A 526 -3.29 -4.25 49.27
CA ALA A 526 -4.66 -4.07 49.74
C ALA A 526 -5.50 -5.34 49.58
N GLN A 527 -5.43 -6.04 48.43
CA GLN A 527 -6.10 -7.32 48.19
C GLN A 527 -5.62 -8.42 49.15
N ILE A 528 -4.31 -8.49 49.43
CA ILE A 528 -3.73 -9.43 50.39
C ILE A 528 -4.24 -9.12 51.82
N GLN A 529 -4.29 -7.85 52.22
CA GLN A 529 -4.78 -7.46 53.54
C GLN A 529 -6.30 -7.67 53.69
N GLU A 530 -7.09 -7.49 52.62
CA GLU A 530 -8.51 -7.89 52.60
C GLU A 530 -8.65 -9.39 52.87
N LYS A 531 -7.87 -10.24 52.19
CA LYS A 531 -7.86 -11.69 52.46
C LYS A 531 -7.34 -12.05 53.84
N HIS A 532 -6.36 -11.33 54.38
CA HIS A 532 -5.95 -11.53 55.78
C HIS A 532 -7.11 -11.23 56.75
N ASN A 533 -7.93 -10.22 56.47
CA ASN A 533 -9.07 -9.83 57.29
C ASN A 533 -10.27 -10.80 57.15
N GLU A 534 -10.35 -11.60 56.09
CA GLU A 534 -11.39 -12.64 55.92
C GLU A 534 -11.21 -13.86 56.83
N ILE A 535 -10.03 -14.08 57.43
CA ILE A 535 -9.66 -15.31 58.14
C ILE A 535 -10.44 -15.51 59.47
N PRO A 536 -11.13 -16.66 59.64
CA PRO A 536 -11.79 -17.03 60.89
C PRO A 536 -11.05 -16.76 62.21
N ALA A 537 -11.72 -16.21 63.23
CA ALA A 537 -11.28 -16.35 64.62
C ALA A 537 -11.81 -17.64 65.29
N ASP A 538 -12.99 -18.14 64.88
CA ASP A 538 -13.65 -19.31 65.49
C ASP A 538 -13.00 -20.64 65.06
N LEU A 539 -12.87 -21.57 66.00
CA LEU A 539 -12.30 -22.91 65.83
C LEU A 539 -13.35 -24.03 65.94
N GLY A 540 -14.59 -23.71 66.35
CA GLY A 540 -15.69 -24.66 66.51
C GLY A 540 -15.82 -25.23 67.92
N GLU A 541 -17.07 -25.33 68.38
CA GLU A 541 -17.44 -25.82 69.72
C GLU A 541 -17.42 -27.35 69.86
N ASP A 542 -17.39 -28.07 68.73
CA ASP A 542 -17.41 -29.54 68.66
C ASP A 542 -16.58 -30.05 67.46
N PHE A 543 -16.31 -31.36 67.44
CA PHE A 543 -15.53 -32.02 66.39
C PHE A 543 -16.07 -31.77 64.97
N SER A 544 -17.40 -31.76 64.79
CA SER A 544 -18.02 -31.63 63.46
C SER A 544 -17.88 -30.20 62.93
N LYS A 545 -18.02 -29.20 63.82
CA LYS A 545 -17.72 -27.80 63.50
C LYS A 545 -16.24 -27.60 63.18
N ALA A 546 -15.34 -28.15 64.00
CA ALA A 546 -13.90 -28.03 63.81
C ALA A 546 -13.42 -28.66 62.47
N ASP A 547 -13.85 -29.88 62.16
CA ASP A 547 -13.58 -30.56 60.88
C ASP A 547 -14.20 -29.82 59.68
N THR A 548 -15.42 -29.27 59.82
CA THR A 548 -16.03 -28.44 58.78
C THR A 548 -15.23 -27.16 58.54
N PHE A 549 -14.82 -26.46 59.60
CA PHE A 549 -13.99 -25.26 59.51
C PHE A 549 -12.58 -25.55 58.98
N HIS A 550 -11.97 -26.69 59.31
CA HIS A 550 -10.71 -27.14 58.72
C HIS A 550 -10.85 -27.35 57.20
N ARG A 551 -11.93 -27.98 56.73
CA ARG A 551 -12.20 -28.16 55.29
C ARG A 551 -12.48 -26.83 54.57
N MET A 552 -13.20 -25.91 55.20
CA MET A 552 -13.43 -24.56 54.67
C MET A 552 -12.13 -23.74 54.62
N HIS A 553 -11.29 -23.83 55.65
CA HIS A 553 -9.98 -23.20 55.67
C HIS A 553 -9.06 -23.74 54.58
N ALA A 554 -9.04 -25.07 54.39
CA ALA A 554 -8.31 -25.69 53.28
C ALA A 554 -8.89 -25.35 51.89
N ALA A 555 -10.12 -24.84 51.79
CA ALA A 555 -10.64 -24.26 50.54
C ALA A 555 -10.11 -22.84 50.35
N PHE A 556 -10.18 -21.99 51.38
CA PHE A 556 -9.60 -20.65 51.39
C PHE A 556 -8.10 -20.64 51.04
N GLU A 557 -7.31 -21.57 51.60
CA GLU A 557 -5.88 -21.77 51.26
C GLU A 557 -5.64 -22.10 49.78
N ARG A 558 -6.64 -22.63 49.05
CA ARG A 558 -6.57 -22.84 47.59
C ARG A 558 -6.99 -21.62 46.81
N ASP A 559 -7.98 -20.87 47.27
CA ASP A 559 -8.50 -19.68 46.60
C ASP A 559 -7.45 -18.55 46.59
N ILE A 560 -6.70 -18.36 47.69
CA ILE A 560 -5.58 -17.42 47.74
C ILE A 560 -4.40 -17.79 46.81
N SER A 561 -4.38 -18.99 46.21
CA SER A 561 -3.33 -19.39 45.24
C SER A 561 -3.35 -18.59 43.93
N ALA A 562 -4.38 -17.77 43.70
CA ALA A 562 -4.39 -16.76 42.64
C ALA A 562 -3.50 -15.57 43.00
N LEU A 563 -3.67 -15.00 44.22
CA LEU A 563 -2.83 -13.91 44.74
C LEU A 563 -1.35 -14.31 44.77
N GLY A 564 -1.03 -15.53 45.22
CA GLY A 564 0.36 -16.03 45.21
C GLY A 564 1.03 -16.04 43.82
N LYS A 565 0.26 -16.16 42.72
CA LYS A 565 0.78 -16.04 41.35
C LYS A 565 0.94 -14.59 40.91
N GLN A 566 0.07 -13.69 41.37
CA GLN A 566 0.22 -12.25 41.15
C GLN A 566 1.44 -11.72 41.91
N VAL A 567 1.66 -12.15 43.16
CA VAL A 567 2.89 -11.88 43.93
C VAL A 567 4.13 -12.37 43.18
N GLN A 568 4.13 -13.60 42.66
CA GLN A 568 5.27 -14.08 41.86
C GLN A 568 5.51 -13.22 40.60
N GLN A 569 4.45 -12.84 39.87
CA GLN A 569 4.57 -11.97 38.68
C GLN A 569 5.03 -10.54 39.03
N PHE A 570 4.63 -10.05 40.22
CA PHE A 570 5.09 -8.79 40.78
C PHE A 570 6.59 -8.83 41.07
N GLN A 571 7.08 -9.90 41.72
CA GLN A 571 8.52 -10.11 41.96
C GLN A 571 9.32 -10.31 40.67
N GLU A 572 8.79 -11.03 39.68
CA GLU A 572 9.41 -11.15 38.34
C GLU A 572 9.51 -9.78 37.63
N THR A 573 8.56 -8.88 37.89
CA THR A 573 8.57 -7.50 37.38
C THR A 573 9.51 -6.60 38.18
N ALA A 574 9.53 -6.73 39.52
CA ALA A 574 10.44 -6.04 40.42
C ALA A 574 11.91 -6.34 40.06
N ALA A 575 12.25 -7.61 39.88
CA ALA A 575 13.59 -8.04 39.49
C ALA A 575 14.01 -7.50 38.10
N ARG A 576 13.05 -7.32 37.17
CA ARG A 576 13.30 -6.69 35.87
C ARG A 576 13.57 -5.19 36.00
N LEU A 577 12.74 -4.47 36.76
CA LEU A 577 12.89 -3.03 36.97
C LEU A 577 14.14 -2.71 37.80
N HIS A 578 14.45 -3.48 38.84
CA HIS A 578 15.67 -3.35 39.63
C HIS A 578 16.96 -3.64 38.80
N ALA A 579 16.85 -4.35 37.68
CA ALA A 579 17.96 -4.50 36.73
C ALA A 579 18.12 -3.31 35.75
N GLN A 580 17.15 -2.39 35.72
CA GLN A 580 17.11 -1.22 34.83
C GLN A 580 17.33 0.10 35.59
N TYR A 581 16.86 0.19 36.84
CA TYR A 581 16.96 1.37 37.70
C TYR A 581 18.07 1.21 38.75
N ALA A 582 18.57 2.34 39.26
CA ALA A 582 19.64 2.40 40.25
C ALA A 582 19.40 3.56 41.24
N GLY A 583 20.16 3.58 42.34
CA GLY A 583 20.00 4.60 43.39
C GLY A 583 18.63 4.49 44.08
N ASP A 584 18.06 5.65 44.44
CA ASP A 584 16.85 5.74 45.26
C ASP A 584 15.67 4.98 44.63
N GLN A 585 15.46 5.05 43.32
CA GLN A 585 14.38 4.32 42.63
C GLN A 585 14.53 2.79 42.74
N ALA A 586 15.75 2.25 42.75
CA ALA A 586 15.96 0.82 42.98
C ALA A 586 15.63 0.41 44.43
N VAL A 587 15.94 1.29 45.39
CA VAL A 587 15.59 1.10 46.81
C VAL A 587 14.07 1.17 47.00
N GLU A 588 13.37 2.08 46.31
CA GLU A 588 11.90 2.16 46.32
C GLU A 588 11.27 0.91 45.68
N ILE A 589 11.76 0.46 44.52
CA ILE A 589 11.30 -0.79 43.88
C ILE A 589 11.45 -1.99 44.82
N GLN A 590 12.61 -2.14 45.47
CA GLN A 590 12.89 -3.21 46.42
C GLN A 590 12.04 -3.08 47.70
N THR A 591 11.75 -1.86 48.15
CA THR A 591 10.90 -1.62 49.32
C THR A 591 9.44 -2.01 49.02
N GLN A 592 8.93 -1.69 47.83
CA GLN A 592 7.59 -2.10 47.39
C GLN A 592 7.48 -3.62 47.17
N GLU A 593 8.52 -4.26 46.62
CA GLU A 593 8.59 -5.73 46.53
C GLU A 593 8.54 -6.36 47.93
N LYS A 594 9.35 -5.83 48.86
CA LYS A 594 9.40 -6.31 50.24
C LYS A 594 8.06 -6.17 50.95
N GLU A 595 7.35 -5.05 50.77
CA GLU A 595 6.02 -4.83 51.37
C GLU A 595 5.01 -5.88 50.89
N VAL A 596 4.94 -6.12 49.56
CA VAL A 596 4.08 -7.17 48.97
C VAL A 596 4.45 -8.57 49.50
N VAL A 597 5.75 -8.88 49.60
CA VAL A 597 6.23 -10.19 50.06
C VAL A 597 6.02 -10.39 51.56
N GLU A 598 6.19 -9.36 52.39
CA GLU A 598 5.91 -9.44 53.84
C GLU A 598 4.41 -9.53 54.12
N ALA A 599 3.57 -8.82 53.38
CA ALA A 599 2.12 -8.97 53.46
C ALA A 599 1.67 -10.38 53.05
N TRP A 600 2.17 -10.90 51.91
CA TRP A 600 1.86 -12.26 51.44
C TRP A 600 2.34 -13.33 52.42
N LYS A 601 3.53 -13.17 53.00
CA LYS A 601 4.03 -14.07 54.05
C LYS A 601 3.17 -14.00 55.31
N GLY A 602 2.75 -12.82 55.74
CA GLY A 602 1.83 -12.64 56.87
C GLY A 602 0.51 -13.39 56.68
N LEU A 603 -0.07 -13.31 55.47
CA LEU A 603 -1.26 -14.08 55.10
C LEU A 603 -1.04 -15.60 55.16
N LEU A 604 0.11 -16.10 54.68
CA LEU A 604 0.45 -17.52 54.75
C LEU A 604 0.72 -18.00 56.19
N ASP A 605 1.47 -17.24 56.99
CA ASP A 605 1.76 -17.54 58.39
C ASP A 605 0.46 -17.56 59.23
N ALA A 606 -0.48 -16.64 58.95
CA ALA A 606 -1.83 -16.64 59.56
C ALA A 606 -2.68 -17.84 59.12
N CYS A 607 -2.59 -18.27 57.86
CA CYS A 607 -3.27 -19.48 57.38
C CYS A 607 -2.72 -20.75 58.04
N ASP A 608 -1.40 -20.89 58.17
CA ASP A 608 -0.77 -22.04 58.82
C ASP A 608 -1.09 -22.10 60.31
N GLY A 609 -1.00 -20.97 61.01
CA GLY A 609 -1.40 -20.83 62.41
C GLY A 609 -2.87 -21.21 62.64
N ARG A 610 -3.80 -20.76 61.78
CA ARG A 610 -5.21 -21.15 61.87
C ARG A 610 -5.42 -22.64 61.59
N ARG A 611 -4.79 -23.19 60.54
CA ARG A 611 -4.87 -24.63 60.22
C ARG A 611 -4.41 -25.49 61.38
N LYS A 612 -3.26 -25.16 61.99
CA LYS A 612 -2.73 -25.85 63.18
C LYS A 612 -3.67 -25.77 64.38
N CYS A 613 -4.24 -24.60 64.67
CA CYS A 613 -5.23 -24.44 65.75
C CYS A 613 -6.51 -25.27 65.51
N LEU A 614 -6.95 -25.42 64.26
CA LEU A 614 -8.09 -26.26 63.90
C LEU A 614 -7.76 -27.76 64.03
N GLU A 615 -6.55 -28.17 63.61
CA GLU A 615 -6.04 -29.54 63.80
C GLU A 615 -5.92 -29.91 65.28
N GLU A 616 -5.26 -29.08 66.10
CA GLU A 616 -5.16 -29.28 67.56
C GLU A 616 -6.54 -29.34 68.23
N THR A 617 -7.51 -28.55 67.76
CA THR A 617 -8.89 -28.56 68.27
C THR A 617 -9.64 -29.83 67.89
N ALA A 618 -9.52 -30.30 66.64
CA ALA A 618 -10.12 -31.55 66.18
C ALA A 618 -9.51 -32.77 66.89
N ASP A 619 -8.18 -32.80 67.07
CA ASP A 619 -7.45 -33.85 67.79
C ASP A 619 -7.85 -33.93 69.26
N LYS A 620 -7.97 -32.78 69.93
CA LYS A 620 -8.52 -32.67 71.29
C LYS A 620 -9.91 -33.27 71.40
N PHE A 621 -10.83 -32.96 70.47
CA PHE A 621 -12.17 -33.55 70.49
C PHE A 621 -12.19 -35.05 70.13
N ARG A 622 -11.29 -35.53 69.25
CA ARG A 622 -11.11 -36.97 68.97
C ARG A 622 -10.67 -37.72 70.23
N PHE A 623 -9.71 -37.19 70.98
CA PHE A 623 -9.26 -37.74 72.25
C PHE A 623 -10.40 -37.82 73.29
N PHE A 624 -11.14 -36.73 73.52
CA PHE A 624 -12.27 -36.75 74.47
C PHE A 624 -13.36 -37.76 74.10
N THR A 625 -13.64 -37.93 72.81
CA THR A 625 -14.57 -38.93 72.30
C THR A 625 -14.07 -40.34 72.65
N MET A 626 -12.81 -40.64 72.37
CA MET A 626 -12.21 -41.95 72.64
C MET A 626 -12.12 -42.28 74.14
N VAL A 627 -11.77 -41.31 75.00
CA VAL A 627 -11.75 -41.52 76.46
C VAL A 627 -13.15 -41.87 76.99
N ARG A 628 -14.18 -41.12 76.60
CA ARG A 628 -15.57 -41.37 77.00
C ARG A 628 -16.03 -42.77 76.58
N ASP A 629 -15.74 -43.14 75.34
CA ASP A 629 -16.21 -44.41 74.76
C ASP A 629 -15.44 -45.62 75.34
N LEU A 630 -14.21 -45.43 75.82
CA LEU A 630 -13.47 -46.44 76.58
C LEU A 630 -13.93 -46.55 78.04
N MET A 631 -14.23 -45.43 78.70
CA MET A 631 -14.78 -45.40 80.06
C MET A 631 -16.12 -46.15 80.15
N ALA A 632 -17.04 -45.85 79.22
CA ALA A 632 -18.34 -46.52 79.14
C ALA A 632 -18.23 -48.05 78.93
N TRP A 633 -17.23 -48.50 78.16
CA TRP A 633 -16.98 -49.92 77.95
C TRP A 633 -16.39 -50.61 79.19
N MET A 634 -15.45 -49.98 79.93
CA MET A 634 -14.88 -50.58 81.14
C MET A 634 -15.91 -50.77 82.27
N GLU A 635 -16.85 -49.83 82.43
CA GLU A 635 -17.95 -49.97 83.39
C GLU A 635 -18.84 -51.17 83.04
N SER A 636 -19.08 -51.42 81.75
CA SER A 636 -19.84 -52.58 81.28
C SER A 636 -19.15 -53.91 81.59
N ILE A 637 -17.83 -54.00 81.46
CA ILE A 637 -17.07 -55.21 81.82
C ILE A 637 -17.07 -55.44 83.34
N ILE A 638 -16.88 -54.38 84.14
CA ILE A 638 -16.97 -54.47 85.61
C ILE A 638 -18.34 -55.03 86.04
N GLN A 639 -19.42 -54.53 85.45
CA GLN A 639 -20.77 -54.99 85.78
C GLN A 639 -21.06 -56.45 85.34
N GLN A 640 -20.40 -56.94 84.28
CA GLN A 640 -20.49 -58.36 83.89
C GLN A 640 -19.81 -59.29 84.91
N ILE A 641 -18.70 -58.85 85.52
CA ILE A 641 -17.99 -59.64 86.56
C ILE A 641 -18.83 -59.73 87.84
N GLU A 642 -19.46 -58.62 88.27
CA GLU A 642 -20.21 -58.55 89.54
C GLU A 642 -21.55 -59.33 89.55
N THR A 643 -22.11 -59.67 88.39
CA THR A 643 -23.47 -60.22 88.26
C THR A 643 -23.57 -61.75 88.23
N GLN A 644 -22.46 -62.47 88.46
CA GLN A 644 -22.38 -63.92 88.30
C GLN A 644 -23.03 -64.73 89.45
N GLU A 645 -23.64 -65.87 89.11
CA GLU A 645 -24.24 -66.78 90.10
C GLU A 645 -23.21 -67.62 90.87
N LYS A 646 -23.54 -68.00 92.11
CA LYS A 646 -22.69 -68.86 92.94
C LYS A 646 -22.80 -70.34 92.50
N PRO A 647 -21.69 -70.99 92.09
CA PRO A 647 -21.68 -72.40 91.72
C PRO A 647 -21.90 -73.30 92.96
N ARG A 648 -22.27 -74.57 92.70
CA ARG A 648 -22.76 -75.52 93.72
C ARG A 648 -22.07 -76.88 93.68
N ASP A 649 -21.32 -77.16 92.62
CA ASP A 649 -20.56 -78.37 92.38
C ASP A 649 -19.31 -78.07 91.53
N VAL A 650 -18.46 -79.07 91.32
CA VAL A 650 -17.19 -78.95 90.57
C VAL A 650 -17.44 -78.38 89.16
N SER A 651 -18.42 -78.92 88.43
CA SER A 651 -18.67 -78.55 87.03
C SER A 651 -19.26 -77.14 86.86
N SER A 652 -20.05 -76.64 87.82
CA SER A 652 -20.49 -75.24 87.80
C SER A 652 -19.38 -74.25 88.14
N VAL A 653 -18.37 -74.63 88.95
CA VAL A 653 -17.15 -73.83 89.13
C VAL A 653 -16.34 -73.77 87.83
N GLU A 654 -16.08 -74.93 87.20
CA GLU A 654 -15.29 -75.03 85.95
C GLU A 654 -15.92 -74.24 84.79
N LEU A 655 -17.25 -74.27 84.66
CA LEU A 655 -17.96 -73.48 83.64
C LEU A 655 -17.81 -71.96 83.89
N LEU A 656 -17.92 -71.51 85.15
CA LEU A 656 -17.81 -70.09 85.47
C LEU A 656 -16.37 -69.57 85.28
N MET A 657 -15.36 -70.39 85.61
CA MET A 657 -13.96 -70.10 85.26
C MET A 657 -13.78 -69.96 83.74
N THR A 658 -14.38 -70.86 82.95
CA THR A 658 -14.32 -70.80 81.48
C THR A 658 -14.94 -69.51 80.93
N TYR A 659 -16.08 -69.08 81.47
CA TYR A 659 -16.71 -67.80 81.12
C TYR A 659 -15.85 -66.59 81.51
N HIS A 660 -15.30 -66.60 82.73
CA HIS A 660 -14.43 -65.52 83.24
C HIS A 660 -13.16 -65.34 82.40
N GLN A 661 -12.60 -66.43 81.88
CA GLN A 661 -11.46 -66.38 80.95
C GLN A 661 -11.84 -65.86 79.55
N GLY A 662 -13.11 -65.92 79.18
CA GLY A 662 -13.68 -65.19 78.04
C GLY A 662 -13.61 -63.66 78.22
N ILE A 663 -13.92 -63.15 79.42
CA ILE A 663 -13.83 -61.71 79.73
C ILE A 663 -12.39 -61.20 79.56
N MET A 664 -11.38 -61.95 79.99
CA MET A 664 -9.96 -61.59 79.76
C MET A 664 -9.65 -61.45 78.26
N SER A 665 -10.21 -62.33 77.44
CA SER A 665 -10.04 -62.30 75.97
C SER A 665 -10.66 -61.06 75.31
N GLU A 666 -11.72 -60.49 75.89
CA GLU A 666 -12.27 -59.19 75.45
C GLU A 666 -11.40 -58.01 75.91
N ILE A 667 -10.84 -58.09 77.13
CA ILE A 667 -9.93 -57.07 77.67
C ILE A 667 -8.66 -56.95 76.83
N ASP A 668 -8.05 -58.08 76.45
CA ASP A 668 -6.86 -58.10 75.60
C ASP A 668 -7.14 -57.59 74.18
N GLN A 669 -8.27 -57.99 73.57
CA GLN A 669 -8.70 -57.47 72.26
C GLN A 669 -8.92 -55.95 72.26
N ARG A 670 -9.32 -55.36 73.39
CA ARG A 670 -9.47 -53.90 73.54
C ARG A 670 -8.14 -53.19 73.84
N GLY A 671 -7.11 -53.92 74.24
CA GLY A 671 -5.77 -53.43 74.60
C GLY A 671 -5.20 -52.36 73.67
N PRO A 672 -5.14 -52.56 72.34
CA PRO A 672 -4.56 -51.59 71.40
C PRO A 672 -5.24 -50.22 71.44
N LYS A 673 -6.55 -50.15 71.69
CA LYS A 673 -7.28 -48.88 71.79
C LYS A 673 -7.00 -48.13 73.10
N PHE A 674 -6.59 -48.84 74.15
CA PHE A 674 -6.06 -48.19 75.35
C PHE A 674 -4.67 -47.62 75.11
N SER A 675 -3.80 -48.30 74.35
CA SER A 675 -2.52 -47.74 73.92
C SER A 675 -2.71 -46.50 73.06
N GLU A 676 -3.54 -46.58 72.00
CA GLU A 676 -3.91 -45.46 71.12
C GLU A 676 -4.48 -44.26 71.90
N CYS A 677 -5.30 -44.51 72.93
CA CYS A 677 -5.84 -43.47 73.78
C CYS A 677 -4.81 -42.85 74.75
N VAL A 678 -3.87 -43.64 75.27
CA VAL A 678 -2.76 -43.13 76.08
C VAL A 678 -1.79 -42.34 75.19
N GLU A 679 -1.44 -42.85 74.01
CA GLU A 679 -0.58 -42.19 73.03
C GLU A 679 -1.17 -40.86 72.55
N HIS A 680 -2.47 -40.78 72.25
CA HIS A 680 -3.12 -39.50 71.96
C HIS A 680 -3.18 -38.55 73.18
N GLY A 681 -3.36 -39.08 74.40
CA GLY A 681 -3.25 -38.28 75.63
C GLY A 681 -1.83 -37.79 75.93
N GLU A 682 -0.82 -38.55 75.50
CA GLU A 682 0.61 -38.21 75.60
C GLU A 682 1.13 -37.41 74.38
N ALA A 683 0.34 -37.27 73.31
CA ALA A 683 0.55 -36.30 72.24
C ALA A 683 0.02 -34.90 72.62
N LEU A 684 -1.14 -34.83 73.30
CA LEU A 684 -1.80 -33.59 73.75
C LEU A 684 -1.19 -33.00 75.05
N LEU A 685 0.12 -33.14 75.26
CA LEU A 685 0.76 -33.00 76.58
C LEU A 685 0.87 -31.56 77.12
N ALA A 686 0.45 -31.43 78.39
CA ALA A 686 1.00 -30.45 79.34
C ALA A 686 0.71 -30.86 80.80
N ARG A 687 -0.46 -31.47 81.04
CA ARG A 687 -0.89 -32.05 82.32
C ARG A 687 -1.55 -33.39 82.03
N LYS A 688 -1.21 -34.43 82.80
CA LYS A 688 -1.88 -35.75 82.71
C LYS A 688 -3.38 -35.53 82.89
N HIS A 689 -4.17 -35.68 81.83
CA HIS A 689 -5.58 -35.27 81.86
C HIS A 689 -6.32 -36.07 82.93
N LYS A 690 -7.22 -35.45 83.70
CA LYS A 690 -7.93 -36.14 84.80
C LYS A 690 -8.55 -37.44 84.29
N ASP A 691 -9.21 -37.36 83.16
CA ASP A 691 -9.96 -38.46 82.55
C ASP A 691 -9.03 -39.58 82.02
N SER A 692 -7.75 -39.29 81.73
CA SER A 692 -6.72 -40.29 81.42
C SER A 692 -6.22 -41.00 82.68
N VAL A 693 -6.12 -40.29 83.82
CA VAL A 693 -5.86 -40.91 85.12
C VAL A 693 -7.05 -41.79 85.54
N GLU A 694 -8.27 -41.27 85.40
CA GLU A 694 -9.53 -41.96 85.70
C GLU A 694 -9.71 -43.20 84.84
N GLN A 695 -9.44 -43.12 83.53
CA GLN A 695 -9.38 -44.27 82.62
C GLN A 695 -8.38 -45.34 83.09
N ARG A 696 -7.19 -44.91 83.52
CA ARG A 696 -6.12 -45.83 83.98
C ARG A 696 -6.44 -46.45 85.35
N GLU A 697 -7.16 -45.76 86.21
CA GLU A 697 -7.65 -46.27 87.50
C GLU A 697 -8.83 -47.21 87.30
N LYS A 698 -9.79 -46.88 86.43
CA LYS A 698 -10.92 -47.76 86.09
C LYS A 698 -10.47 -49.06 85.42
N ARG A 699 -9.42 -49.02 84.58
CA ARG A 699 -8.78 -50.23 84.04
C ARG A 699 -8.14 -51.10 85.14
N LYS A 700 -7.62 -50.52 86.23
CA LYS A 700 -7.11 -51.30 87.37
C LYS A 700 -8.25 -51.92 88.18
N GLU A 701 -9.32 -51.18 88.44
CA GLU A 701 -10.51 -51.71 89.13
C GLU A 701 -11.06 -52.95 88.41
N MET A 702 -11.18 -52.88 87.08
CA MET A 702 -11.60 -53.98 86.22
C MET A 702 -10.70 -55.22 86.33
N MET A 703 -9.37 -55.04 86.34
CA MET A 703 -8.41 -56.14 86.52
C MET A 703 -8.48 -56.76 87.91
N ILE A 704 -8.53 -55.94 88.98
CA ILE A 704 -8.57 -56.43 90.37
C ILE A 704 -9.85 -57.26 90.60
N LYS A 705 -11.01 -56.79 90.13
CA LYS A 705 -12.27 -57.55 90.21
C LYS A 705 -12.21 -58.86 89.41
N TRP A 706 -11.39 -58.92 88.36
CA TRP A 706 -11.15 -60.16 87.63
C TRP A 706 -10.26 -61.13 88.43
N ASP A 707 -9.13 -60.67 88.96
CA ASP A 707 -8.20 -61.47 89.75
C ASP A 707 -8.87 -62.04 91.02
N ASP A 708 -9.59 -61.19 91.77
CA ASP A 708 -10.30 -61.56 93.01
C ASP A 708 -11.33 -62.70 92.79
N LEU A 709 -12.10 -62.62 91.70
CA LEU A 709 -13.11 -63.65 91.39
C LEU A 709 -12.47 -64.97 90.90
N TRP A 710 -11.34 -64.88 90.20
CA TRP A 710 -10.61 -66.05 89.70
C TRP A 710 -9.99 -66.88 90.83
N ASP A 711 -9.31 -66.24 91.78
CA ASP A 711 -8.73 -66.95 92.94
C ASP A 711 -9.81 -67.42 93.92
N TRP A 712 -10.96 -66.74 94.02
CA TRP A 712 -12.14 -67.27 94.73
C TRP A 712 -12.68 -68.56 94.09
N LEU A 713 -12.77 -68.62 92.75
CA LEU A 713 -13.22 -69.82 92.04
C LEU A 713 -12.24 -70.99 92.22
N ARG A 714 -10.93 -70.75 92.20
CA ARG A 714 -9.91 -71.77 92.53
C ARG A 714 -10.12 -72.37 93.92
N LEU A 715 -10.24 -71.52 94.94
CA LEU A 715 -10.44 -71.97 96.32
C LEU A 715 -11.73 -72.79 96.48
N LEU A 716 -12.80 -72.39 95.77
CA LEU A 716 -14.07 -73.10 95.80
C LEU A 716 -14.01 -74.47 95.09
N LEU A 717 -13.22 -74.58 94.01
CA LEU A 717 -12.97 -75.85 93.31
C LEU A 717 -12.33 -76.89 94.24
N GLU A 718 -11.31 -76.51 95.00
CA GLU A 718 -10.63 -77.39 95.99
C GLU A 718 -11.61 -77.91 97.05
N VAL A 719 -12.44 -77.02 97.61
CA VAL A 719 -13.44 -77.38 98.64
C VAL A 719 -14.49 -78.35 98.10
N CYS A 720 -14.97 -78.15 96.87
CA CYS A 720 -15.92 -79.06 96.23
C CYS A 720 -15.32 -80.45 95.92
N GLN A 721 -14.03 -80.52 95.58
CA GLN A 721 -13.33 -81.80 95.38
C GLN A 721 -13.15 -82.56 96.71
N PHE A 722 -12.67 -81.90 97.76
CA PHE A 722 -12.50 -82.53 99.08
C PHE A 722 -13.81 -83.12 99.63
N ALA A 723 -14.92 -82.37 99.54
CA ALA A 723 -16.21 -82.80 100.08
C ALA A 723 -16.76 -84.08 99.40
N ARG A 724 -16.50 -84.24 98.09
CA ARG A 724 -16.81 -85.46 97.34
C ARG A 724 -16.01 -86.65 97.87
N ASP A 725 -14.71 -86.47 98.04
CA ASP A 725 -13.78 -87.57 98.31
C ASP A 725 -13.87 -88.06 99.77
N ALA A 726 -14.11 -87.16 100.72
CA ALA A 726 -14.39 -87.53 102.12
C ALA A 726 -15.66 -88.38 102.28
N SER A 727 -16.72 -88.09 101.51
CA SER A 727 -17.99 -88.83 101.53
C SER A 727 -17.83 -90.29 101.07
N VAL A 728 -16.88 -90.56 100.17
CA VAL A 728 -16.57 -91.92 99.70
C VAL A 728 -15.91 -92.77 100.79
N ALA A 729 -15.09 -92.16 101.66
CA ALA A 729 -14.42 -92.86 102.75
C ALA A 729 -15.36 -93.13 103.94
N GLU A 730 -16.28 -92.21 104.25
CA GLU A 730 -17.34 -92.41 105.26
C GLU A 730 -18.16 -93.69 104.97
N ALA A 731 -18.55 -93.88 103.71
CA ALA A 731 -19.33 -95.04 103.28
C ALA A 731 -18.59 -96.38 103.40
N TRP A 732 -17.25 -96.40 103.36
CA TRP A 732 -16.48 -97.64 103.46
C TRP A 732 -16.31 -98.13 104.91
N LEU A 733 -16.05 -97.23 105.87
CA LEU A 733 -15.89 -97.62 107.28
C LEU A 733 -17.16 -98.26 107.85
N VAL A 734 -18.32 -97.68 107.57
CA VAL A 734 -19.64 -98.17 108.04
C VAL A 734 -19.91 -99.61 107.55
N ALA A 735 -19.37 -100.01 106.39
CA ALA A 735 -19.56 -101.37 105.87
C ALA A 735 -18.81 -102.45 106.66
N GLN A 736 -17.78 -102.10 107.44
CA GLN A 736 -16.94 -103.05 108.20
C GLN A 736 -17.37 -103.22 109.66
N GLU A 737 -18.10 -102.26 110.23
CA GLU A 737 -18.50 -102.24 111.65
C GLU A 737 -19.16 -103.53 112.17
N PRO A 738 -20.10 -104.19 111.44
CA PRO A 738 -20.75 -105.41 111.93
C PRO A 738 -19.82 -106.61 112.10
N TYR A 739 -18.67 -106.63 111.42
CA TYR A 739 -17.70 -107.72 111.49
C TYR A 739 -16.87 -107.68 112.76
N VAL A 740 -16.39 -106.49 113.15
CA VAL A 740 -15.47 -106.27 114.29
C VAL A 740 -16.17 -106.49 115.64
N ALA A 741 -17.50 -106.34 115.71
CA ALA A 741 -18.28 -106.46 116.94
C ALA A 741 -18.54 -107.92 117.42
N SER A 742 -18.17 -108.94 116.63
CA SER A 742 -18.44 -110.34 116.99
C SER A 742 -17.59 -110.83 118.17
N LYS A 743 -18.19 -111.64 119.05
CA LYS A 743 -17.54 -112.24 120.25
C LYS A 743 -17.57 -113.77 120.25
N ASP A 744 -17.95 -114.39 119.15
CA ASP A 744 -17.92 -115.85 119.04
C ASP A 744 -16.47 -116.34 118.92
N LEU A 745 -16.12 -117.34 119.72
CA LEU A 745 -14.78 -117.92 119.82
C LEU A 745 -14.73 -119.36 119.29
N GLY A 746 -15.86 -119.93 118.86
CA GLY A 746 -15.97 -121.33 118.43
C GLY A 746 -16.00 -122.32 119.62
N GLN A 747 -16.65 -123.47 119.42
CA GLN A 747 -16.71 -124.54 120.42
C GLN A 747 -15.84 -125.75 120.02
N THR A 748 -15.29 -125.73 118.81
CA THR A 748 -14.37 -126.74 118.27
C THR A 748 -13.14 -126.07 117.64
N VAL A 749 -12.01 -126.77 117.63
CA VAL A 749 -10.74 -126.29 117.04
C VAL A 749 -10.91 -125.90 115.56
N ASP A 750 -11.77 -126.64 114.84
CA ASP A 750 -12.07 -126.44 113.43
C ASP A 750 -12.91 -125.17 113.15
N GLU A 751 -13.60 -124.61 114.16
CA GLU A 751 -14.28 -123.31 114.09
C GLU A 751 -13.30 -122.16 114.41
N VAL A 752 -12.45 -122.34 115.42
CA VAL A 752 -11.39 -121.36 115.79
C VAL A 752 -10.52 -121.05 114.57
N GLU A 753 -10.04 -122.08 113.85
CA GLU A 753 -9.15 -121.88 112.70
C GLU A 753 -9.85 -121.16 111.52
N LYS A 754 -11.17 -121.35 111.35
CA LYS A 754 -11.97 -120.62 110.34
C LYS A 754 -12.18 -119.16 110.72
N LEU A 755 -12.39 -118.85 112.01
CA LEU A 755 -12.46 -117.47 112.51
C LEU A 755 -11.12 -116.74 112.30
N LEU A 756 -10.01 -117.42 112.59
CA LEU A 756 -8.65 -116.88 112.46
C LEU A 756 -8.31 -116.48 111.01
N LYS A 757 -8.56 -117.38 110.04
CA LYS A 757 -8.42 -117.08 108.59
C LYS A 757 -9.33 -115.94 108.10
N ARG A 758 -10.46 -115.70 108.78
CA ARG A 758 -11.37 -114.59 108.45
C ARG A 758 -10.83 -113.25 108.95
N HIS A 759 -10.16 -113.24 110.11
CA HIS A 759 -9.50 -112.06 110.66
C HIS A 759 -8.29 -111.65 109.80
N GLU A 760 -7.49 -112.63 109.37
CA GLU A 760 -6.34 -112.45 108.46
C GLU A 760 -6.75 -111.83 107.10
N ALA A 761 -8.00 -112.06 106.67
CA ALA A 761 -8.56 -111.43 105.46
C ALA A 761 -9.02 -109.98 105.71
N PHE A 762 -9.52 -109.66 106.91
CA PHE A 762 -9.89 -108.30 107.30
C PHE A 762 -8.68 -107.39 107.41
N GLU A 763 -7.60 -107.82 108.07
CA GLU A 763 -6.34 -107.06 108.19
C GLU A 763 -5.79 -106.64 106.82
N LYS A 764 -5.79 -107.57 105.85
CA LYS A 764 -5.38 -107.30 104.46
C LYS A 764 -6.29 -106.27 103.77
N SER A 765 -7.59 -106.26 104.07
CA SER A 765 -8.51 -105.26 103.50
C SER A 765 -8.28 -103.85 104.09
N THR A 766 -7.99 -103.76 105.39
CA THR A 766 -7.72 -102.49 106.08
C THR A 766 -6.42 -101.85 105.58
N ALA A 767 -5.35 -102.64 105.41
CA ALA A 767 -4.08 -102.16 104.86
C ALA A 767 -4.24 -101.53 103.46
N THR A 768 -5.13 -102.07 102.61
CA THR A 768 -5.38 -101.49 101.26
C THR A 768 -6.17 -100.18 101.26
N TRP A 769 -6.70 -99.74 102.40
CA TRP A 769 -7.38 -98.44 102.54
C TRP A 769 -6.56 -97.40 103.30
N GLU A 770 -5.46 -97.79 103.93
CA GLU A 770 -4.56 -96.91 104.69
C GLU A 770 -4.09 -95.72 103.85
N GLU A 771 -3.66 -95.93 102.60
CA GLU A 771 -3.27 -94.85 101.68
C GLU A 771 -4.41 -93.86 101.36
N ARG A 772 -5.68 -94.32 101.35
CA ARG A 772 -6.85 -93.45 101.10
C ARG A 772 -7.21 -92.63 102.32
N PHE A 773 -7.02 -93.16 103.52
CA PHE A 773 -7.14 -92.36 104.74
C PHE A 773 -5.98 -91.36 104.84
N SER A 774 -4.74 -91.75 104.54
CA SER A 774 -3.62 -90.80 104.48
C SER A 774 -3.72 -89.77 103.35
N ALA A 775 -4.51 -90.01 102.30
CA ALA A 775 -4.86 -88.97 101.33
C ALA A 775 -5.79 -87.89 101.95
N LEU A 776 -6.71 -88.29 102.84
CA LEU A 776 -7.56 -87.38 103.61
C LEU A 776 -6.80 -86.67 104.74
N GLU A 777 -5.78 -87.31 105.34
CA GLU A 777 -4.87 -86.67 106.30
C GLU A 777 -3.99 -85.57 105.65
N ARG A 778 -3.65 -85.70 104.37
CA ARG A 778 -2.69 -84.82 103.67
C ARG A 778 -3.27 -83.52 103.12
N LEU A 779 -4.58 -83.27 103.22
CA LEU A 779 -5.24 -82.13 102.57
C LEU A 779 -6.10 -81.29 103.52
N THR A 780 -5.46 -80.39 104.27
CA THR A 780 -6.15 -79.25 104.91
C THR A 780 -5.32 -77.94 104.92
N THR A 781 -5.08 -77.34 103.76
CA THR A 781 -4.97 -75.85 103.65
C THR A 781 -6.20 -75.18 104.29
N VAL A 782 -7.36 -75.85 104.21
CA VAL A 782 -8.60 -75.60 104.95
C VAL A 782 -8.39 -75.17 106.40
N TYR A 783 -7.41 -75.72 107.13
CA TYR A 783 -7.23 -75.43 108.56
C TYR A 783 -6.75 -73.99 108.88
N LEU A 784 -6.26 -73.22 107.90
CA LEU A 784 -5.74 -71.86 108.10
C LEU A 784 -6.68 -70.72 107.64
N GLN A 785 -7.77 -71.02 106.91
CA GLN A 785 -8.74 -70.02 106.43
C GLN A 785 -10.21 -70.37 106.73
N CYS A 786 -10.48 -71.35 107.60
CA CYS A 786 -11.83 -71.89 107.85
C CYS A 786 -12.85 -70.97 108.58
N VAL A 787 -12.66 -69.65 108.57
CA VAL A 787 -13.62 -68.68 109.12
C VAL A 787 -14.84 -68.49 108.20
N CYS A 788 -14.63 -68.52 106.88
CA CYS A 788 -15.70 -68.20 105.92
C CYS A 788 -16.65 -69.38 105.62
N VAL A 789 -16.15 -70.62 105.60
CA VAL A 789 -16.94 -71.83 105.23
C VAL A 789 -18.10 -72.09 106.21
N SER A 790 -17.88 -71.76 107.49
CA SER A 790 -18.83 -71.96 108.59
C SER A 790 -20.18 -71.22 108.39
N ILE A 791 -20.21 -70.16 107.57
CA ILE A 791 -21.40 -69.31 107.37
C ILE A 791 -22.35 -69.85 106.30
N HIS A 792 -21.86 -70.60 105.30
CA HIS A 792 -22.69 -71.03 104.15
C HIS A 792 -23.07 -72.52 104.12
N TYR A 793 -22.28 -73.42 104.71
CA TYR A 793 -22.56 -74.88 104.68
C TYR A 793 -22.36 -75.59 106.04
N PRO A 794 -23.15 -75.25 107.08
CA PRO A 794 -22.99 -75.84 108.43
C PRO A 794 -23.15 -77.36 108.46
N TYR A 795 -23.99 -77.95 107.58
CA TYR A 795 -24.19 -79.40 107.51
C TYR A 795 -22.94 -80.18 107.08
N LEU A 796 -22.08 -79.62 106.23
CA LEU A 796 -20.80 -80.25 105.86
C LEU A 796 -19.79 -80.17 107.02
N TRP A 797 -19.73 -79.01 107.68
CA TRP A 797 -18.79 -78.76 108.78
C TRP A 797 -19.04 -79.65 110.01
N VAL A 798 -20.31 -79.89 110.35
CA VAL A 798 -20.70 -80.84 111.42
C VAL A 798 -20.35 -82.29 111.05
N LYS A 799 -20.52 -82.70 109.79
CA LYS A 799 -20.07 -84.03 109.33
C LYS A 799 -18.56 -84.20 109.43
N MET A 800 -17.77 -83.24 108.90
CA MET A 800 -16.30 -83.28 108.96
C MET A 800 -15.77 -83.39 110.40
N THR A 801 -16.27 -82.57 111.31
CA THR A 801 -15.81 -82.55 112.70
C THR A 801 -16.18 -83.82 113.46
N THR A 802 -17.37 -84.39 113.20
CA THR A 802 -17.78 -85.65 113.85
C THR A 802 -16.93 -86.84 113.38
N PHE A 803 -16.62 -86.93 112.08
CA PHE A 803 -15.88 -88.04 111.50
C PHE A 803 -14.44 -88.16 112.05
N CYS A 804 -13.69 -87.06 112.15
CA CYS A 804 -12.32 -87.05 112.69
C CYS A 804 -12.23 -87.53 114.15
N VAL A 805 -13.22 -87.23 114.98
CA VAL A 805 -13.24 -87.66 116.39
C VAL A 805 -13.49 -89.16 116.51
N CYS A 806 -14.40 -89.71 115.68
CA CYS A 806 -14.69 -91.14 115.67
C CYS A 806 -13.49 -91.99 115.25
N VAL A 807 -12.79 -91.62 114.17
CA VAL A 807 -11.59 -92.33 113.68
C VAL A 807 -10.49 -92.38 114.76
N SER A 808 -10.31 -91.27 115.48
CA SER A 808 -9.33 -91.15 116.57
C SER A 808 -9.61 -92.08 117.76
N LEU A 809 -10.88 -92.33 118.09
CA LEU A 809 -11.27 -93.27 119.17
C LEU A 809 -11.15 -94.74 118.74
N SER A 810 -11.36 -95.06 117.47
CA SER A 810 -11.23 -96.45 116.98
C SER A 810 -9.79 -96.97 116.99
N LEU A 811 -8.79 -96.13 116.64
CA LEU A 811 -7.37 -96.54 116.65
C LEU A 811 -6.82 -96.80 118.06
N SER A 812 -7.33 -96.09 119.07
CA SER A 812 -6.86 -96.26 120.46
C SER A 812 -7.38 -97.55 121.11
N LEU A 813 -8.51 -98.10 120.64
CA LEU A 813 -8.99 -99.42 121.06
C LEU A 813 -8.15 -100.56 120.46
N SER A 814 -7.75 -100.49 119.18
CA SER A 814 -7.02 -101.58 118.51
C SER A 814 -5.64 -101.83 119.13
N LEU A 815 -4.91 -100.76 119.50
CA LEU A 815 -3.62 -100.88 120.21
C LEU A 815 -3.73 -101.56 121.59
N SER A 816 -4.88 -101.43 122.27
CA SER A 816 -5.08 -102.07 123.59
C SER A 816 -5.33 -103.58 123.48
N LEU A 817 -5.99 -104.02 122.41
CA LEU A 817 -6.30 -105.44 122.18
C LEU A 817 -5.05 -106.24 121.83
N SER A 818 -4.20 -105.73 120.93
CA SER A 818 -3.01 -106.45 120.46
C SER A 818 -1.99 -106.72 121.57
N LEU A 819 -1.77 -105.76 122.49
CA LEU A 819 -0.93 -105.99 123.67
C LEU A 819 -1.51 -107.07 124.59
N SER A 820 -2.84 -107.15 124.74
CA SER A 820 -3.49 -108.11 125.66
C SER A 820 -3.37 -109.57 125.21
N LEU A 821 -3.48 -109.86 123.91
CA LEU A 821 -3.36 -111.23 123.39
C LEU A 821 -1.91 -111.75 123.46
N SER A 822 -0.92 -110.88 123.25
CA SER A 822 0.50 -111.30 123.23
C SER A 822 1.00 -111.85 124.56
N LEU A 823 0.53 -111.31 125.69
CA LEU A 823 0.86 -111.85 127.02
C LEU A 823 0.22 -113.22 127.28
N SER A 824 -1.01 -113.45 126.79
CA SER A 824 -1.73 -114.71 127.05
C SER A 824 -1.09 -115.92 126.34
N LEU A 825 -0.55 -115.71 125.14
CA LEU A 825 0.02 -116.77 124.30
C LEU A 825 1.34 -117.33 124.88
N SER A 826 2.07 -116.53 125.65
CA SER A 826 3.38 -116.90 126.20
C SER A 826 3.33 -117.80 127.43
N LEU A 827 2.29 -117.69 128.27
CA LEU A 827 2.11 -118.57 129.42
C LEU A 827 1.82 -120.02 128.99
N SER A 828 0.92 -120.20 128.01
CA SER A 828 0.49 -121.54 127.55
C SER A 828 1.59 -122.35 126.85
N GLN A 829 2.66 -121.71 126.36
CA GLN A 829 3.80 -122.42 125.77
C GLN A 829 4.74 -123.06 126.81
N LEU A 830 4.72 -122.61 128.06
CA LEU A 830 5.58 -123.11 129.14
C LEU A 830 5.08 -124.45 129.72
N GLU A 831 3.79 -124.60 129.97
CA GLU A 831 3.20 -125.85 130.49
C GLU A 831 3.32 -127.02 129.49
N LEU A 832 3.26 -126.71 128.18
CA LEU A 832 3.43 -127.68 127.09
C LEU A 832 4.85 -128.26 126.96
N LEU A 833 5.86 -127.64 127.57
CA LEU A 833 7.24 -128.14 127.56
C LEU A 833 7.50 -129.17 128.67
N GLU A 834 7.03 -128.93 129.89
CA GLU A 834 7.26 -129.85 131.02
C GLU A 834 6.51 -131.19 130.82
N LEU A 835 5.32 -131.16 130.20
CA LEU A 835 4.57 -132.37 129.83
C LEU A 835 5.29 -133.24 128.77
N ARG A 836 5.98 -132.62 127.80
CA ARG A 836 6.75 -133.36 126.77
C ARG A 836 7.94 -134.09 127.37
N LYS A 837 8.59 -133.50 128.37
CA LYS A 837 9.77 -134.04 129.06
C LYS A 837 9.48 -135.38 129.74
N GLN A 838 8.37 -135.48 130.49
CA GLN A 838 7.94 -136.76 131.09
C GLN A 838 7.56 -137.83 130.05
N GLN A 839 7.11 -137.42 128.86
CA GLN A 839 6.75 -138.36 127.80
C GLN A 839 7.98 -138.95 127.10
N GLN A 840 9.10 -138.21 127.02
CA GLN A 840 10.34 -138.71 126.40
C GLN A 840 11.05 -139.76 127.26
N GLU A 841 11.15 -139.55 128.59
CA GLU A 841 11.79 -140.51 129.50
C GLU A 841 11.10 -141.90 129.42
N MET A 842 9.77 -141.91 129.28
CA MET A 842 8.98 -143.14 129.14
C MET A 842 9.17 -143.82 127.77
N GLN A 843 9.43 -143.08 126.70
CA GLN A 843 9.66 -143.64 125.36
C GLN A 843 11.10 -144.12 125.12
N GLN A 844 12.11 -143.50 125.74
CA GLN A 844 13.50 -143.96 125.63
C GLN A 844 13.67 -145.37 126.19
N PHE A 845 13.02 -145.69 127.32
CA PHE A 845 13.05 -147.04 127.90
C PHE A 845 12.52 -148.12 126.94
N VAL A 846 11.55 -147.78 126.08
CA VAL A 846 10.92 -148.71 125.13
C VAL A 846 11.71 -148.82 123.81
N THR A 847 12.38 -147.76 123.36
CA THR A 847 13.11 -147.77 122.09
C THR A 847 14.54 -148.32 122.19
N GLU A 848 15.25 -148.10 123.30
CA GLU A 848 16.60 -148.65 123.51
C GLU A 848 16.60 -150.20 123.59
N GLU A 849 15.52 -150.80 124.09
CA GLU A 849 15.37 -152.27 124.13
C GLU A 849 15.06 -152.88 122.74
N GLN A 850 14.49 -152.10 121.80
CA GLN A 850 14.13 -152.60 120.46
C GLN A 850 15.19 -152.34 119.38
N GLN A 851 15.78 -151.14 119.30
CA GLN A 851 16.70 -150.79 118.21
C GLN A 851 18.16 -151.22 118.40
N ARG A 852 18.47 -151.92 119.50
CA ARG A 852 19.72 -152.69 119.63
C ARG A 852 19.87 -153.83 118.59
N SER A 853 18.83 -154.09 117.79
CA SER A 853 18.81 -155.08 116.70
C SER A 853 19.05 -154.51 115.29
N GLN A 854 19.11 -153.19 115.10
CA GLN A 854 19.39 -152.54 113.81
C GLN A 854 20.35 -151.35 114.01
N MET A 855 21.62 -151.61 114.27
CA MET A 855 22.66 -151.70 113.22
C MET A 855 22.68 -150.51 112.24
N GLU A 856 23.61 -149.58 112.52
CA GLU A 856 24.80 -149.45 111.67
C GLU A 856 24.64 -148.83 110.26
N SER A 857 24.51 -147.49 110.18
CA SER A 857 25.49 -146.63 109.44
C SER A 857 25.14 -145.12 109.37
N ARG A 858 25.94 -144.28 110.07
CA ARG A 858 26.43 -142.90 109.74
C ARG A 858 25.38 -141.75 109.51
N ARG A 859 25.47 -140.53 110.12
CA ARG A 859 26.54 -139.48 110.24
C ARG A 859 26.80 -138.71 108.92
N GLN A 860 27.09 -137.39 108.82
CA GLN A 860 27.19 -136.16 109.69
C GLN A 860 27.28 -134.90 108.74
N ASP A 861 27.48 -133.59 109.03
CA ASP A 861 27.83 -132.72 110.20
C ASP A 861 27.45 -131.20 109.96
N THR A 862 27.90 -130.24 110.80
CA THR A 862 27.68 -128.75 110.78
C THR A 862 28.77 -127.91 110.04
N GLY A 863 28.74 -126.56 109.81
CA GLY A 863 27.79 -125.43 110.07
C GLY A 863 28.50 -124.05 110.23
N PHE A 864 27.76 -122.91 110.34
CA PHE A 864 28.21 -121.49 110.64
C PHE A 864 29.08 -120.74 109.57
N ALA A 865 29.34 -119.40 109.57
CA ALA A 865 28.60 -118.14 109.95
C ALA A 865 29.41 -116.83 109.62
N GLU A 866 28.76 -115.64 109.72
CA GLU A 866 29.29 -114.24 109.85
C GLU A 866 29.97 -113.49 108.65
N ASP A 867 30.47 -112.24 108.86
CA ASP A 867 29.93 -111.02 108.21
C ASP A 867 30.94 -109.89 107.76
N SER A 868 30.43 -108.90 106.98
CA SER A 868 30.88 -107.50 106.75
C SER A 868 32.11 -107.16 105.85
N SER A 869 31.93 -106.22 104.88
CA SER A 869 32.97 -105.40 104.19
C SER A 869 32.39 -104.27 103.29
N GLN A 870 33.22 -103.30 102.84
CA GLN A 870 32.85 -102.11 102.05
C GLN A 870 33.62 -101.98 100.70
N LEU A 871 33.03 -101.24 99.72
CA LEU A 871 33.67 -100.47 98.63
C LEU A 871 34.59 -101.24 97.63
N TYR A 872 34.81 -100.86 96.35
CA TYR A 872 34.83 -99.54 95.68
C TYR A 872 34.77 -99.71 94.11
N THR A 873 34.71 -98.58 93.39
CA THR A 873 35.39 -98.24 92.09
C THR A 873 34.82 -98.60 90.69
N ILE A 874 34.76 -97.53 89.86
CA ILE A 874 35.27 -97.38 88.47
C ILE A 874 34.32 -97.46 87.24
N GLU A 875 33.95 -96.25 86.78
CA GLU A 875 34.12 -95.65 85.43
C GLU A 875 33.18 -95.84 84.21
N GLU A 876 32.93 -94.66 83.61
CA GLU A 876 32.75 -94.28 82.18
C GLU A 876 31.51 -94.66 81.32
N GLN A 877 30.69 -93.62 81.13
CA GLN A 877 30.26 -93.03 79.85
C GLN A 877 29.22 -93.68 78.91
N THR A 878 28.14 -92.88 78.73
CA THR A 878 27.49 -92.45 77.47
C THR A 878 26.23 -93.11 76.88
N LEU A 879 25.27 -92.21 76.59
CA LEU A 879 24.28 -92.17 75.50
C LEU A 879 22.94 -92.95 75.60
N VAL A 880 21.95 -92.25 76.18
CA VAL A 880 20.69 -91.79 75.53
C VAL A 880 19.71 -92.83 74.93
N SER A 881 18.43 -92.76 75.34
CA SER A 881 17.26 -92.69 74.42
C SER A 881 15.91 -92.43 75.12
N THR A 882 15.27 -91.31 74.77
CA THR A 882 13.82 -91.01 74.73
C THR A 882 13.69 -89.66 73.99
N GLU A 883 12.73 -89.39 73.09
CA GLU A 883 11.77 -90.21 72.34
C GLU A 883 11.29 -89.29 71.18
N LEU A 884 11.37 -89.62 69.88
CA LEU A 884 10.38 -90.36 69.05
C LEU A 884 10.86 -90.31 67.57
N MET A 885 10.26 -91.06 66.64
CA MET A 885 10.79 -91.26 65.27
C MET A 885 9.82 -90.94 64.10
N TYR A 886 10.42 -90.80 62.90
CA TYR A 886 9.83 -90.73 61.53
C TYR A 886 8.97 -89.49 61.18
N ALA A 887 8.90 -88.99 59.93
CA ALA A 887 9.78 -88.94 58.73
C ALA A 887 9.10 -87.96 57.72
N ASP A 888 9.62 -87.54 56.55
CA ASP A 888 10.66 -88.05 55.65
C ASP A 888 11.09 -86.95 54.64
N LYS A 889 12.37 -86.90 54.22
CA LYS A 889 12.93 -86.16 53.03
C LYS A 889 12.77 -84.61 52.94
N MET A 890 13.66 -83.86 52.27
CA MET A 890 14.90 -84.18 51.54
C MET A 890 15.94 -83.04 51.63
N THR A 891 17.20 -83.36 51.34
CA THR A 891 18.39 -82.49 51.51
C THR A 891 18.57 -81.40 50.44
N ILE A 892 19.11 -80.24 50.84
CA ILE A 892 20.29 -79.57 50.25
C ILE A 892 20.82 -78.54 51.28
N SER A 893 22.13 -78.27 51.27
CA SER A 893 22.81 -77.44 52.30
C SER A 893 22.58 -75.93 52.13
N ASP A 894 22.31 -75.25 53.24
CA ASP A 894 22.15 -73.79 53.30
C ASP A 894 23.40 -73.01 52.89
N ASN A 895 23.22 -72.02 52.00
CA ASN A 895 24.14 -70.90 51.84
C ASN A 895 23.47 -69.70 51.13
N ILE A 896 22.35 -69.20 51.67
CA ILE A 896 21.56 -68.08 51.15
C ILE A 896 21.16 -67.12 52.29
N ILE A 897 21.19 -65.81 52.03
CA ILE A 897 20.83 -64.75 52.99
C ILE A 897 19.38 -64.28 52.73
N PRO A 898 18.44 -64.42 53.69
CA PRO A 898 17.08 -63.91 53.55
C PRO A 898 16.93 -62.45 54.01
N ASN A 899 17.16 -61.54 53.06
CA ASN A 899 16.18 -60.55 52.55
C ASN A 899 15.20 -59.77 53.49
N LEU A 900 14.95 -58.50 53.14
CA LEU A 900 13.96 -57.53 53.67
C LEU A 900 14.14 -57.10 55.14
N SER A 901 14.10 -55.81 55.49
CA SER A 901 13.33 -54.71 54.87
C SER A 901 14.12 -53.39 54.71
N CYS A 902 14.14 -52.86 53.49
CA CYS A 902 14.52 -51.46 53.22
C CYS A 902 13.28 -50.68 52.81
N PHE A 903 12.93 -49.64 53.58
CA PHE A 903 11.99 -48.61 53.13
C PHE A 903 12.61 -47.80 51.99
N LEU A 904 11.89 -47.66 50.87
CA LEU A 904 11.90 -46.46 50.03
C LEU A 904 10.74 -46.48 49.02
N SER A 905 9.58 -45.97 49.45
CA SER A 905 8.42 -45.76 48.58
C SER A 905 8.62 -44.52 47.71
N MET A 906 8.98 -44.71 46.43
CA MET A 906 8.92 -43.65 45.41
C MET A 906 7.71 -43.82 44.49
N SER A 907 6.55 -43.37 44.95
CA SER A 907 5.31 -43.32 44.17
C SER A 907 5.28 -42.12 43.21
N LEU A 908 6.04 -42.19 42.11
CA LEU A 908 6.13 -41.12 41.11
C LEU A 908 4.94 -41.14 40.12
N LEU A 909 3.76 -40.74 40.61
CA LEU A 909 2.51 -40.63 39.82
C LEU A 909 2.43 -39.28 39.07
N GLN A 910 3.18 -39.14 37.97
CA GLN A 910 3.15 -37.92 37.16
C GLN A 910 1.91 -37.88 36.26
N GLN A 911 1.00 -36.93 36.51
CA GLN A 911 -0.31 -36.85 35.83
C GLN A 911 -0.30 -35.99 34.55
N ASN A 912 -0.83 -36.56 33.48
CA ASN A 912 -1.09 -35.97 32.15
C ASN A 912 0.17 -35.54 31.39
N VAL A 913 0.57 -36.37 30.42
CA VAL A 913 1.53 -36.01 29.37
C VAL A 913 0.77 -36.03 28.05
N PHE A 914 0.83 -34.94 27.27
CA PHE A 914 0.23 -34.95 25.93
C PHE A 914 1.17 -35.62 24.95
N VAL A 915 0.65 -36.48 24.07
CA VAL A 915 1.43 -37.24 23.08
C VAL A 915 1.02 -36.84 21.67
N LEU A 916 2.00 -36.78 20.76
CA LEU A 916 1.80 -36.77 19.32
C LEU A 916 2.52 -38.00 18.72
N LEU A 917 1.76 -38.92 18.11
CA LEU A 917 2.31 -40.01 17.30
C LEU A 917 2.56 -39.49 15.87
N SER A 918 3.66 -39.90 15.25
CA SER A 918 4.05 -39.39 13.92
C SER A 918 3.03 -39.69 12.80
N SER A 919 2.26 -40.77 12.96
CA SER A 919 1.15 -41.19 12.10
C SER A 919 -0.09 -40.29 12.18
N HIS A 920 -0.38 -39.69 13.35
CA HIS A 920 -1.57 -38.86 13.58
C HIS A 920 -1.19 -37.50 14.18
N ARG A 921 -1.25 -36.45 13.35
CA ARG A 921 -0.81 -35.08 13.68
C ARG A 921 -1.78 -34.30 14.59
N SER A 922 -2.25 -34.93 15.65
CA SER A 922 -3.18 -34.38 16.66
C SER A 922 -2.67 -34.67 18.08
N TRP A 923 -2.64 -33.65 18.95
CA TRP A 923 -2.18 -33.81 20.34
C TRP A 923 -3.25 -34.51 21.19
N ASN A 924 -2.94 -35.71 21.68
CA ASN A 924 -3.84 -36.50 22.52
C ASN A 924 -3.48 -36.39 24.01
N ASN A 925 -4.50 -36.28 24.87
CA ASN A 925 -4.35 -36.46 26.33
C ASN A 925 -4.34 -37.96 26.62
N LEU A 926 -3.21 -38.51 27.09
CA LEU A 926 -3.06 -39.94 27.35
C LEU A 926 -2.38 -40.18 28.70
N TYR A 927 -2.64 -41.35 29.27
CA TYR A 927 -2.07 -41.79 30.54
C TYR A 927 -0.86 -42.69 30.27
N CYS A 928 0.34 -42.16 30.45
CA CYS A 928 1.59 -42.87 30.18
C CYS A 928 2.11 -43.52 31.48
N VAL A 929 2.57 -44.77 31.39
CA VAL A 929 3.17 -45.52 32.50
C VAL A 929 4.59 -45.93 32.11
N LEU A 930 5.57 -45.37 32.81
CA LEU A 930 6.98 -45.74 32.67
C LEU A 930 7.29 -46.95 33.57
N LYS A 931 7.96 -47.95 33.00
CA LYS A 931 8.57 -49.09 33.70
C LYS A 931 10.05 -49.18 33.27
N PRO A 932 10.91 -49.90 34.02
CA PRO A 932 12.31 -50.08 33.62
C PRO A 932 12.42 -50.62 32.18
N GLY A 933 13.01 -49.81 31.28
CA GLY A 933 13.20 -50.15 29.87
C GLY A 933 11.95 -50.08 28.96
N GLN A 934 10.75 -49.74 29.46
CA GLN A 934 9.51 -49.74 28.66
C GLN A 934 8.55 -48.60 29.02
N LEU A 935 7.88 -48.03 28.01
CA LEU A 935 6.83 -47.02 28.16
C LEU A 935 5.51 -47.54 27.58
N SER A 936 4.49 -47.71 28.43
CA SER A 936 3.15 -48.11 28.01
C SER A 936 2.19 -46.92 28.00
N VAL A 937 1.30 -46.84 27.01
CA VAL A 937 0.34 -45.73 26.86
C VAL A 937 -1.10 -46.25 26.97
N TYR A 938 -1.91 -45.57 27.78
CA TYR A 938 -3.30 -45.93 28.08
C TYR A 938 -4.23 -44.73 27.85
N LYS A 939 -5.52 -45.00 27.64
CA LYS A 939 -6.53 -43.94 27.49
C LYS A 939 -6.77 -43.17 28.79
N ASP A 940 -6.82 -43.89 29.91
CA ASP A 940 -6.98 -43.34 31.26
C ASP A 940 -6.37 -44.27 32.32
N ALA A 941 -6.40 -43.86 33.59
CA ALA A 941 -5.87 -44.65 34.70
C ALA A 941 -6.69 -45.94 35.00
N LYS A 942 -7.96 -46.03 34.57
CA LYS A 942 -8.79 -47.24 34.76
C LYS A 942 -8.44 -48.33 33.74
N SER A 943 -8.01 -47.93 32.54
CA SER A 943 -7.61 -48.81 31.45
C SER A 943 -6.45 -49.76 31.83
N ILE A 944 -5.60 -49.34 32.78
CA ILE A 944 -4.46 -50.12 33.30
C ILE A 944 -4.92 -51.41 33.98
N SER A 945 -5.97 -51.37 34.81
CA SER A 945 -6.45 -52.58 35.52
C SER A 945 -7.11 -53.61 34.58
N HIS A 946 -7.40 -53.20 33.35
CA HIS A 946 -7.95 -54.04 32.29
C HIS A 946 -6.89 -54.38 31.20
N GLY A 947 -5.62 -54.06 31.44
CA GLY A 947 -4.49 -54.37 30.56
C GLY A 947 -4.56 -53.76 29.15
N SER A 948 -5.48 -52.80 28.92
CA SER A 948 -5.86 -52.36 27.58
C SER A 948 -5.13 -51.07 27.19
N THR A 949 -4.07 -51.18 26.39
CA THR A 949 -3.30 -50.04 25.88
C THR A 949 -4.11 -49.19 24.89
N TYR A 950 -3.68 -47.94 24.70
CA TYR A 950 -4.29 -47.04 23.73
C TYR A 950 -4.15 -47.61 22.31
N HIS A 951 -5.27 -47.71 21.58
CA HIS A 951 -5.40 -48.39 20.28
C HIS A 951 -4.92 -49.87 20.22
N GLY A 952 -4.58 -50.50 21.35
CA GLY A 952 -3.98 -51.84 21.37
C GLY A 952 -2.51 -51.86 20.96
N GLU A 953 -1.80 -50.72 21.01
CA GLU A 953 -0.38 -50.62 20.71
C GLU A 953 0.48 -51.33 21.77
N ASP A 954 1.56 -51.99 21.35
CA ASP A 954 2.51 -52.65 22.25
C ASP A 954 3.35 -51.64 23.07
N PRO A 955 3.86 -52.01 24.26
CA PRO A 955 4.76 -51.16 25.05
C PRO A 955 6.01 -50.72 24.27
N LEU A 956 6.25 -49.41 24.19
CA LEU A 956 7.40 -48.84 23.52
C LEU A 956 8.69 -49.21 24.27
N SER A 957 9.59 -49.92 23.61
CA SER A 957 10.91 -50.28 24.16
C SER A 957 11.81 -49.04 24.20
N LEU A 958 12.39 -48.75 25.37
CA LEU A 958 13.29 -47.62 25.58
C LEU A 958 14.78 -48.00 25.39
N CYS A 959 15.07 -49.25 25.03
CA CYS A 959 16.43 -49.68 24.71
C CYS A 959 17.00 -48.85 23.55
N ASN A 960 18.13 -48.19 23.78
CA ASN A 960 18.78 -47.25 22.85
C ASN A 960 17.93 -46.04 22.43
N ALA A 961 16.88 -45.68 23.20
CA ALA A 961 16.12 -44.46 22.94
C ALA A 961 16.90 -43.19 23.36
N ASN A 962 16.72 -42.11 22.60
CA ASN A 962 17.32 -40.80 22.87
C ASN A 962 16.22 -39.75 23.14
N CYS A 963 16.44 -38.88 24.12
CA CYS A 963 15.47 -37.89 24.59
C CYS A 963 16.05 -36.47 24.45
N GLU A 964 15.39 -35.62 23.65
CA GLU A 964 15.84 -34.28 23.28
C GLU A 964 14.80 -33.22 23.69
N VAL A 965 15.18 -32.25 24.52
CA VAL A 965 14.28 -31.15 24.95
C VAL A 965 14.21 -30.10 23.84
N LEU A 966 13.02 -29.86 23.28
CA LEU A 966 12.84 -28.95 22.15
C LEU A 966 12.59 -27.51 22.63
N THR A 967 13.66 -26.81 22.99
CA THR A 967 13.65 -25.42 23.48
C THR A 967 12.91 -24.45 22.54
N ASN A 968 13.02 -24.64 21.22
CA ASN A 968 12.50 -23.73 20.19
C ASN A 968 11.16 -24.18 19.56
N TYR A 969 10.40 -25.09 20.19
CA TYR A 969 9.14 -25.61 19.62
C TYR A 969 7.98 -24.59 19.70
N LYS A 970 7.86 -23.72 18.70
CA LYS A 970 6.94 -22.57 18.67
C LYS A 970 5.44 -22.85 18.97
N LYS A 971 4.94 -24.08 18.84
CA LYS A 971 3.51 -24.39 19.02
C LYS A 971 3.08 -24.71 20.46
N LYS A 972 3.98 -25.15 21.33
CA LYS A 972 3.69 -25.51 22.72
C LYS A 972 4.94 -25.40 23.61
N LYS A 973 4.80 -24.83 24.81
CA LYS A 973 5.88 -24.78 25.82
C LYS A 973 6.11 -26.15 26.45
N HIS A 974 7.35 -26.40 26.88
CA HIS A 974 7.80 -27.61 27.60
C HIS A 974 7.57 -28.93 26.84
N VAL A 975 7.97 -28.97 25.57
CA VAL A 975 7.95 -30.17 24.73
C VAL A 975 9.32 -30.84 24.68
N PHE A 976 9.35 -32.17 24.76
CA PHE A 976 10.51 -32.99 24.44
C PHE A 976 10.17 -34.02 23.34
N LYS A 977 11.20 -34.51 22.67
CA LYS A 977 11.15 -35.51 21.61
C LYS A 977 11.85 -36.78 22.07
N LEU A 978 11.14 -37.90 22.02
CA LEU A 978 11.71 -39.23 22.22
C LEU A 978 11.91 -39.87 20.84
N ARG A 979 13.14 -40.26 20.52
CA ARG A 979 13.46 -41.07 19.35
C ARG A 979 13.85 -42.47 19.82
N LEU A 980 13.10 -43.48 19.42
CA LEU A 980 13.36 -44.88 19.75
C LEU A 980 14.45 -45.48 18.85
N GLY A 981 14.99 -46.63 19.26
CA GLY A 981 16.10 -47.31 18.55
C GLY A 981 15.76 -47.87 17.16
N ASP A 982 14.47 -47.95 16.80
CA ASP A 982 13.95 -48.26 15.47
C ASP A 982 13.88 -47.03 14.54
N GLY A 983 14.12 -45.82 15.07
CA GLY A 983 13.98 -44.55 14.36
C GLY A 983 12.64 -43.84 14.58
N SER A 984 11.68 -44.43 15.28
CA SER A 984 10.36 -43.83 15.54
C SER A 984 10.46 -42.60 16.45
N GLU A 985 9.83 -41.49 16.06
CA GLU A 985 9.81 -40.23 16.83
C GLU A 985 8.45 -39.93 17.42
N TYR A 986 8.44 -39.57 18.72
CA TYR A 986 7.27 -39.19 19.50
C TYR A 986 7.50 -37.84 20.16
N LEU A 987 6.50 -36.95 20.17
CA LEU A 987 6.55 -35.69 20.91
C LEU A 987 5.69 -35.75 22.17
N PHE A 988 6.27 -35.32 23.28
CA PHE A 988 5.65 -35.32 24.60
C PHE A 988 5.64 -33.90 25.17
N GLN A 989 4.53 -33.48 25.80
CA GLN A 989 4.45 -32.20 26.50
C GLN A 989 4.38 -32.41 28.03
N CYS A 990 5.30 -31.79 28.75
CA CYS A 990 5.26 -31.68 30.21
C CYS A 990 4.45 -30.45 30.66
N LYS A 991 3.94 -30.49 31.90
CA LYS A 991 3.32 -29.31 32.55
C LYS A 991 4.34 -28.26 32.98
N GLU A 992 5.58 -28.68 33.25
CA GLU A 992 6.62 -27.87 33.91
C GLU A 992 7.97 -27.94 33.15
N LYS A 993 8.89 -27.04 33.52
CA LYS A 993 10.20 -26.85 32.89
C LYS A 993 11.20 -27.92 33.35
N VAL A 994 11.30 -29.00 32.58
CA VAL A 994 12.22 -30.13 32.83
C VAL A 994 13.68 -29.65 32.92
N SER A 995 14.37 -30.06 33.98
CA SER A 995 15.81 -29.85 34.19
C SER A 995 16.65 -30.94 33.51
N SER A 996 17.91 -30.64 33.20
CA SER A 996 18.81 -31.49 32.40
C SER A 996 19.32 -32.77 33.07
N SER A 997 18.77 -33.17 34.21
CA SER A 997 19.17 -34.37 34.97
C SER A 997 18.41 -35.66 34.60
N CYS A 998 17.36 -35.58 33.78
CA CYS A 998 16.52 -36.73 33.41
C CYS A 998 17.08 -37.63 32.28
N THR A 999 18.33 -37.44 31.84
CA THR A 999 18.95 -38.21 30.74
C THR A 999 20.00 -39.24 31.20
N SER A 1000 20.12 -39.50 32.52
CA SER A 1000 21.10 -40.44 33.07
C SER A 1000 20.59 -41.19 34.31
N LYS A 1001 19.72 -42.19 34.07
CA LYS A 1001 19.45 -43.32 34.97
C LYS A 1001 18.68 -44.43 34.25
#